data_AF-A0A1L9VYB1-F1
#
_entry.id   AF-A0A1L9VYB1-F1
#
_cell.length_a   1.000
_cell.length_b   1.000
_cell.length_c   1.000
_cell.angle_alpha   90.00
_cell.angle_beta   90.00
_cell.angle_gamma   90.00
#
_symmetry.space_group_name_H-M   'P 1'
#
loop_
_entity.id
_entity.type
_entity.pdbx_description
1 polymer ?
#
loop_
_entity_poly.entity_id
_entity_poly.type
_entity_poly.pdbx_seq_one_letter_code
_entity_poly.pdbx_strand_id
1 'polypeptide(L)'
;MDPDFLETEAPDSSRDGLNTQGVYIYRPANAKPNKPQNERPSKRRKVESDGQEKQEKKVQGTQACPFVPLLNGEESASSVGLRYNAYQRLWSKQEAKIQEVLEDVDSKILEEVSSFVKESSAQVYDGCIPSALVTVGSNVSSLGRLVTRLNERLLTSGEGGVVVLESGDAPNIKTTLKNIIRAAVTNTEGNDGYQSFLTDREGPRLLAYDLDLLSDYVQRKGVTKLVLAFRDSEAFDPNLLTDLLSLLSSWLDRIPFTLLFGISTSVELFEGRLPRSSVALLRGKYFELHEASNCVDRIYERLQAEPDGEFWLGRSITGVLFERTSDYFHTPEAFCRTVKYAYMSHFFANPLAVLFSKDSASAGLPHGKLCQAVRNLPSFRTLCEDLVEDGHSKQVRNLLENDEYLFQECSKYLETGQQQMRNIFEAVKLTHVFLKRLNLSKKTGVSDISILALSGELHNSQIVDDILNTMKTLDSEGLKGLLAMVPETLADSPQVREIQGDFEALLEAYPNARPLRSEYDSRNSVAKATIVQQRVQVTKSKSKQPKQNVEYTQILDRFHTTLEVYFAETLVRPQDSYLYEVFLLDMRNPLKDTLAPRPRFAIERALSSPFDYLMSMSNTPGNRLSAKQPATAILYQLYLESGAIVNAHDLWSAFYAVFESDQKDKCDERVIMALFYRALSELKALGVVKNSRKKVDHIAKTSWAGL
;
A
#
# COMPACT_ATOMS: atom_id res chain seq x y z
N MET A 1 -27.15 40.81 13.92
CA MET A 1 -28.04 40.15 12.94
C MET A 1 -29.03 41.22 12.51
N ASP A 2 -28.87 41.73 11.30
CA ASP A 2 -29.82 42.68 10.72
C ASP A 2 -31.13 41.95 10.40
N PRO A 3 -32.31 42.56 10.64
CA PRO A 3 -33.59 41.86 10.59
C PRO A 3 -34.30 41.92 9.22
N ASP A 4 -33.67 42.46 8.17
CA ASP A 4 -34.37 42.87 6.94
C ASP A 4 -34.13 41.97 5.70
N PHE A 5 -33.85 40.68 5.89
CA PHE A 5 -33.75 39.71 4.78
C PHE A 5 -34.71 38.52 4.95
N LEU A 6 -36.01 38.82 5.05
CA LEU A 6 -37.09 37.84 4.92
C LEU A 6 -38.17 38.38 3.95
N GLU A 7 -37.79 38.58 2.69
CA GLU A 7 -38.76 38.50 1.60
C GLU A 7 -38.92 37.01 1.24
N THR A 8 -40.04 36.45 1.70
CA THR A 8 -40.54 35.13 1.31
C THR A 8 -40.93 35.14 -0.17
N GLU A 9 -40.04 34.67 -1.05
CA GLU A 9 -40.46 34.13 -2.34
C GLU A 9 -41.27 32.85 -2.08
N ALA A 10 -42.56 32.89 -2.43
CA ALA A 10 -43.40 31.71 -2.42
C ALA A 10 -42.80 30.66 -3.38
N PRO A 11 -42.60 29.39 -2.97
CA PRO A 11 -42.11 28.38 -3.88
C PRO A 11 -43.21 28.10 -4.90
N ASP A 12 -42.95 28.45 -6.16
CA ASP A 12 -43.71 27.96 -7.29
C ASP A 12 -43.72 26.43 -7.22
N SER A 13 -44.86 25.90 -6.77
CA SER A 13 -45.16 24.47 -6.77
C SER A 13 -45.37 23.98 -8.20
N SER A 14 -44.30 23.97 -9.00
CA SER A 14 -44.28 23.20 -10.23
C SER A 14 -44.45 21.73 -9.85
N ARG A 15 -45.55 21.15 -10.33
CA ARG A 15 -45.96 19.75 -10.15
C ARG A 15 -45.06 18.78 -10.92
N ASP A 16 -43.76 18.91 -10.80
CA ASP A 16 -42.84 17.89 -11.28
C ASP A 16 -42.45 17.00 -10.10
N GLY A 17 -42.94 15.76 -10.10
CA GLY A 17 -42.53 14.69 -9.18
C GLY A 17 -41.05 14.28 -9.30
N LEU A 18 -40.21 15.19 -9.83
CA LEU A 18 -38.76 15.12 -9.90
C LEU A 18 -38.14 15.39 -8.52
N ASN A 19 -38.73 16.27 -7.70
CA ASN A 19 -38.18 16.63 -6.37
C ASN A 19 -38.27 15.53 -5.31
N THR A 20 -39.02 14.45 -5.58
CA THR A 20 -39.17 13.28 -4.68
C THR A 20 -38.31 12.09 -5.10
N GLN A 21 -37.42 12.26 -6.10
CA GLN A 21 -36.59 11.16 -6.59
C GLN A 21 -35.35 10.97 -5.72
N GLY A 22 -35.01 9.71 -5.43
CA GLY A 22 -33.79 9.36 -4.68
C GLY A 22 -32.50 9.41 -5.49
N VAL A 23 -32.60 9.60 -6.82
CA VAL A 23 -31.45 9.62 -7.74
C VAL A 23 -31.66 10.68 -8.82
N TYR A 24 -30.65 11.53 -9.03
CA TYR A 24 -30.63 12.56 -10.07
C TYR A 24 -29.47 12.27 -11.03
N ILE A 25 -29.74 12.23 -12.34
CA ILE A 25 -28.72 11.98 -13.37
C ILE A 25 -28.41 13.28 -14.10
N TYR A 26 -27.27 13.89 -13.78
CA TYR A 26 -26.75 15.05 -14.50
C TYR A 26 -26.00 14.62 -15.75
N ARG A 27 -26.46 15.06 -16.93
CA ARG A 27 -25.74 14.91 -18.19
C ARG A 27 -25.09 16.25 -18.56
N PRO A 28 -23.79 16.28 -18.90
CA PRO A 28 -23.14 17.52 -19.30
C PRO A 28 -23.79 18.09 -20.57
N ALA A 29 -23.95 19.41 -20.64
CA ALA A 29 -24.66 20.11 -21.73
C ALA A 29 -24.12 19.81 -23.14
N ASN A 30 -22.87 19.34 -23.25
CA ASN A 30 -22.23 18.97 -24.51
C ASN A 30 -22.60 17.55 -25.02
N ALA A 31 -23.40 16.79 -24.26
CA ALA A 31 -24.00 15.55 -24.75
C ALA A 31 -25.23 15.90 -25.60
N LYS A 32 -25.11 15.78 -26.93
CA LYS A 32 -26.16 16.08 -27.94
C LYS A 32 -27.59 15.78 -27.44
N PRO A 33 -28.54 16.72 -27.52
CA PRO A 33 -29.93 16.46 -27.16
C PRO A 33 -30.58 15.69 -28.32
N ASN A 34 -30.70 14.38 -28.20
CA ASN A 34 -31.70 13.61 -28.95
C ASN A 34 -31.85 12.20 -28.38
N LYS A 35 -32.84 12.02 -27.50
CA LYS A 35 -33.96 11.07 -27.70
C LYS A 35 -34.98 11.23 -26.55
N PRO A 36 -36.29 11.33 -26.84
CA PRO A 36 -37.34 11.28 -25.82
C PRO A 36 -37.34 9.92 -25.11
N GLN A 37 -37.83 9.94 -23.87
CA GLN A 37 -37.53 9.02 -22.77
C GLN A 37 -38.15 7.60 -22.88
N ASN A 38 -38.49 7.10 -24.08
CA ASN A 38 -39.30 5.87 -24.21
C ASN A 38 -38.88 4.85 -25.29
N GLU A 39 -37.60 4.75 -25.65
CA GLU A 39 -37.12 3.62 -26.47
C GLU A 39 -35.95 2.87 -25.81
N ARG A 40 -36.08 1.54 -25.73
CA ARG A 40 -35.00 0.63 -25.35
C ARG A 40 -33.78 0.86 -26.27
N PRO A 41 -32.54 0.89 -25.74
CA PRO A 41 -31.38 1.22 -26.56
C PRO A 41 -31.09 0.10 -27.57
N SER A 42 -31.20 0.41 -28.86
CA SER A 42 -30.69 -0.42 -29.95
C SER A 42 -29.20 -0.13 -30.20
N LYS A 43 -28.38 -1.17 -30.03
CA LYS A 43 -27.06 -1.46 -30.63
C LYS A 43 -26.09 -0.29 -30.93
N ARG A 44 -24.95 -0.34 -30.20
CA ARG A 44 -23.57 0.07 -30.56
C ARG A 44 -23.43 1.15 -31.66
N ARG A 45 -22.95 2.34 -31.29
CA ARG A 45 -22.47 3.34 -32.25
C ARG A 45 -20.96 3.24 -32.42
N LYS A 46 -20.52 2.90 -33.64
CA LYS A 46 -19.17 3.07 -34.17
C LYS A 46 -18.74 4.54 -34.04
N VAL A 47 -17.49 4.78 -33.67
CA VAL A 47 -16.84 6.09 -33.73
C VAL A 47 -16.18 6.20 -35.11
N GLU A 48 -16.68 7.11 -35.95
CA GLU A 48 -16.00 7.55 -37.17
C GLU A 48 -15.51 8.98 -36.98
N SER A 49 -14.28 9.23 -37.43
CA SER A 49 -13.56 10.50 -37.40
C SER A 49 -13.82 11.32 -38.65
N ASP A 50 -14.04 12.63 -38.47
CA ASP A 50 -13.72 13.78 -39.33
C ASP A 50 -14.75 14.88 -39.00
N GLY A 51 -14.47 16.18 -38.93
CA GLY A 51 -13.38 17.01 -39.43
C GLY A 51 -14.03 18.35 -39.80
N GLN A 52 -13.37 19.49 -39.51
CA GLN A 52 -13.74 20.89 -39.79
C GLN A 52 -14.56 21.62 -38.70
N GLU A 53 -13.91 22.32 -37.77
CA GLU A 53 -13.34 23.69 -37.87
C GLU A 53 -14.36 24.82 -37.66
N LYS A 54 -14.45 25.30 -36.40
CA LYS A 54 -14.63 26.73 -36.09
C LYS A 54 -13.69 27.11 -34.94
N GLN A 55 -13.02 28.23 -35.16
CA GLN A 55 -11.83 28.72 -34.48
C GLN A 55 -12.14 29.20 -33.05
N GLU A 56 -11.68 28.45 -32.06
CA GLU A 56 -11.19 28.99 -30.79
C GLU A 56 -9.85 28.30 -30.48
N LYS A 57 -8.92 29.09 -29.95
CA LYS A 57 -7.49 28.82 -29.84
C LYS A 57 -7.17 27.40 -29.37
N LYS A 58 -6.62 26.59 -30.29
CA LYS A 58 -5.99 25.29 -30.04
C LYS A 58 -4.83 25.46 -29.04
N VAL A 59 -5.06 25.16 -27.77
CA VAL A 59 -4.05 24.50 -26.95
C VAL A 59 -4.23 23.01 -27.22
N GLN A 60 -3.16 22.37 -27.69
CA GLN A 60 -3.11 20.95 -28.03
C GLN A 60 -3.62 20.09 -26.87
N GLY A 61 -4.18 18.92 -27.20
CA GLY A 61 -4.80 17.99 -26.26
C GLY A 61 -3.85 17.43 -25.22
N THR A 62 -3.58 18.20 -24.17
CA THR A 62 -3.01 17.75 -22.91
C THR A 62 -4.15 17.14 -22.09
N GLN A 63 -3.94 15.96 -21.50
CA GLN A 63 -4.72 15.54 -20.33
C GLN A 63 -4.89 16.76 -19.42
N ALA A 64 -6.12 17.10 -19.02
CA ALA A 64 -6.35 18.18 -18.08
C ALA A 64 -5.50 17.90 -16.84
N CYS A 65 -4.48 18.72 -16.59
CA CYS A 65 -3.58 18.53 -15.46
C CYS A 65 -4.41 18.63 -14.17
N PRO A 66 -4.47 17.56 -13.35
CA PRO A 66 -5.28 17.57 -12.14
C PRO A 66 -4.66 18.39 -11.01
N PHE A 67 -3.43 18.88 -11.16
CA PHE A 67 -2.72 19.63 -10.13
C PHE A 67 -3.19 21.08 -10.09
N VAL A 68 -3.33 21.60 -8.88
CA VAL A 68 -3.72 22.99 -8.62
C VAL A 68 -2.46 23.86 -8.50
N PRO A 69 -2.49 25.12 -8.98
CA PRO A 69 -1.42 26.08 -8.74
C PRO A 69 -1.18 26.31 -7.24
N LEU A 70 0.07 26.20 -6.81
CA LEU A 70 0.53 26.48 -5.46
C LEU A 70 0.97 27.94 -5.29
N LEU A 71 1.57 28.27 -4.15
CA LEU A 71 2.08 29.62 -3.82
C LEU A 71 0.98 30.71 -3.89
N ASN A 72 -0.21 30.39 -3.36
CA ASN A 72 -1.41 31.24 -3.42
C ASN A 72 -1.87 31.58 -4.84
N GLY A 73 -1.65 30.68 -5.80
CA GLY A 73 -2.06 30.87 -7.20
C GLY A 73 -1.03 31.55 -8.09
N GLU A 74 0.17 31.84 -7.56
CA GLU A 74 1.25 32.49 -8.31
C GLU A 74 2.21 31.51 -8.99
N GLU A 75 1.98 30.21 -8.84
CA GLU A 75 2.68 29.20 -9.62
C GLU A 75 2.24 29.26 -11.10
N SER A 76 3.21 29.36 -12.00
CA SER A 76 2.95 29.36 -13.45
C SER A 76 2.36 28.03 -13.93
N ALA A 77 1.51 28.07 -14.96
CA ALA A 77 0.95 26.85 -15.56
C ALA A 77 2.04 25.89 -16.09
N SER A 78 3.20 26.42 -16.51
CA SER A 78 4.37 25.62 -16.87
C SER A 78 4.92 24.85 -15.68
N SER A 79 5.09 25.49 -14.52
CA SER A 79 5.58 24.86 -13.28
C SER A 79 4.63 23.75 -12.81
N VAL A 80 3.32 23.99 -12.85
CA VAL A 80 2.30 22.97 -12.53
C VAL A 80 2.43 21.76 -13.45
N GLY A 81 2.60 22.00 -14.76
CA GLY A 81 2.85 20.94 -15.74
C GLY A 81 4.14 20.17 -15.48
N LEU A 82 5.24 20.87 -15.12
CA LEU A 82 6.51 20.23 -14.76
C LEU A 82 6.39 19.32 -13.54
N ARG A 83 5.70 19.76 -12.48
CA ARG A 83 5.45 18.91 -11.30
C ARG A 83 4.65 17.67 -11.64
N TYR A 84 3.60 17.82 -12.44
CA TYR A 84 2.76 16.70 -12.85
C TYR A 84 3.53 15.70 -13.74
N ASN A 85 4.33 16.20 -14.67
CA ASN A 85 5.19 15.36 -15.51
C ASN A 85 6.27 14.65 -14.69
N ALA A 86 6.87 15.31 -13.71
CA ALA A 86 7.83 14.70 -12.78
C ALA A 86 7.17 13.56 -11.98
N TYR A 87 5.96 13.79 -11.45
CA TYR A 87 5.16 12.75 -10.79
C TYR A 87 4.89 11.56 -11.72
N GLN A 88 4.37 11.80 -12.92
CA GLN A 88 4.06 10.73 -13.87
C GLN A 88 5.30 9.92 -14.25
N ARG A 89 6.43 10.59 -14.52
CA ARG A 89 7.71 9.95 -14.86
C ARG A 89 8.19 9.05 -13.73
N LEU A 90 8.28 9.60 -12.51
CA LEU A 90 8.80 8.86 -11.36
C LEU A 90 7.88 7.73 -10.93
N TRP A 91 6.57 7.98 -10.88
CA TRP A 91 5.60 6.95 -10.52
C TRP A 91 5.55 5.82 -11.54
N SER A 92 5.57 6.11 -12.85
CA SER A 92 5.53 5.05 -13.89
C SER A 92 6.75 4.13 -13.79
N LYS A 93 7.94 4.68 -13.46
CA LYS A 93 9.16 3.89 -13.22
C LYS A 93 8.97 2.95 -12.02
N GLN A 94 8.38 3.42 -10.93
CA GLN A 94 8.13 2.60 -9.75
C GLN A 94 7.01 1.57 -9.96
N GLU A 95 5.94 1.95 -10.65
CA GLU A 95 4.82 1.06 -10.99
C GLU A 95 5.27 -0.12 -11.87
N ALA A 96 6.14 0.13 -12.85
CA ALA A 96 6.72 -0.93 -13.68
C ALA A 96 7.53 -1.95 -12.85
N LYS A 97 8.33 -1.49 -11.88
CA LYS A 97 9.10 -2.38 -11.00
C LYS A 97 8.23 -3.15 -10.02
N ILE A 98 7.21 -2.50 -9.47
CA ILE A 98 6.22 -3.17 -8.61
C ILE A 98 5.58 -4.30 -9.40
N GLN A 99 5.17 -4.01 -10.63
CA GLN A 99 4.60 -5.02 -11.50
C GLN A 99 5.60 -6.15 -11.74
N GLU A 100 6.85 -5.85 -12.14
CA GLU A 100 7.93 -6.83 -12.33
C GLU A 100 8.08 -7.77 -11.11
N VAL A 101 8.12 -7.23 -9.89
CA VAL A 101 8.23 -8.02 -8.66
C VAL A 101 6.99 -8.91 -8.45
N LEU A 102 5.78 -8.39 -8.66
CA LEU A 102 4.55 -9.17 -8.59
C LEU A 102 4.51 -10.26 -9.68
N GLU A 103 5.09 -10.01 -10.86
CA GLU A 103 5.17 -11.00 -11.92
C GLU A 103 6.10 -12.14 -11.56
N ASP A 104 7.28 -11.81 -11.04
CA ASP A 104 8.29 -12.79 -10.67
C ASP A 104 7.82 -13.69 -9.52
N VAL A 105 7.17 -13.13 -8.49
CA VAL A 105 6.64 -13.90 -7.35
C VAL A 105 5.60 -14.92 -7.79
N ASP A 106 4.73 -14.56 -8.73
CA ASP A 106 3.67 -15.45 -9.22
C ASP A 106 4.13 -16.41 -10.31
N SER A 107 5.26 -16.13 -10.98
CA SER A 107 5.71 -16.85 -12.18
C SER A 107 5.87 -18.35 -11.93
N LYS A 108 6.53 -18.73 -10.85
CA LYS A 108 6.78 -20.13 -10.49
C LYS A 108 5.49 -20.92 -10.32
N ILE A 109 4.53 -20.35 -9.60
CA ILE A 109 3.25 -21.01 -9.30
C ILE A 109 2.37 -21.03 -10.55
N LEU A 110 2.42 -19.98 -11.37
CA LEU A 110 1.75 -19.97 -12.66
C LEU A 110 2.26 -21.10 -13.57
N GLU A 111 3.56 -21.38 -13.59
CA GLU A 111 4.11 -22.52 -14.34
C GLU A 111 3.67 -23.87 -13.76
N GLU A 112 3.67 -24.02 -12.43
CA GLU A 112 3.21 -25.24 -11.76
C GLU A 112 1.71 -25.52 -11.97
N VAL A 113 0.87 -24.47 -11.94
CA VAL A 113 -0.57 -24.59 -12.21
C VAL A 113 -0.83 -24.80 -13.70
N SER A 114 -0.13 -24.09 -14.57
CA SER A 114 -0.25 -24.24 -16.04
C SER A 114 0.16 -25.65 -16.49
N SER A 115 1.27 -26.18 -15.99
CA SER A 115 1.69 -27.57 -16.26
C SER A 115 0.63 -28.58 -15.78
N PHE A 116 0.11 -28.39 -14.56
CA PHE A 116 -0.99 -29.22 -14.05
C PHE A 116 -2.25 -29.17 -14.92
N VAL A 117 -2.69 -27.99 -15.38
CA VAL A 117 -3.86 -27.88 -16.26
C VAL A 117 -3.60 -28.58 -17.60
N LYS A 118 -2.40 -28.49 -18.16
CA LYS A 118 -2.04 -29.17 -19.41
C LYS A 118 -2.02 -30.68 -19.28
N GLU A 119 -1.40 -31.20 -18.22
CA GLU A 119 -1.27 -32.64 -17.95
C GLU A 119 -2.59 -33.28 -17.50
N SER A 120 -3.48 -32.51 -16.85
CA SER A 120 -4.70 -33.05 -16.26
C SER A 120 -5.75 -33.47 -17.30
N SER A 121 -6.26 -34.69 -17.20
CA SER A 121 -7.43 -35.15 -17.95
C SER A 121 -8.26 -36.11 -17.11
N ALA A 122 -9.55 -36.23 -17.39
CA ALA A 122 -10.43 -37.14 -16.65
C ALA A 122 -9.94 -38.60 -16.69
N GLN A 123 -9.26 -39.01 -17.76
CA GLN A 123 -8.70 -40.36 -17.93
C GLN A 123 -7.47 -40.60 -17.06
N VAL A 124 -6.64 -39.57 -16.84
CA VAL A 124 -5.47 -39.64 -15.96
C VAL A 124 -5.87 -39.74 -14.48
N TYR A 125 -7.09 -39.32 -14.16
CA TYR A 125 -7.60 -39.22 -12.78
C TYR A 125 -8.76 -40.18 -12.49
N ASP A 126 -8.83 -41.34 -13.16
CA ASP A 126 -9.80 -42.41 -12.91
C ASP A 126 -11.28 -41.95 -12.93
N GLY A 127 -11.60 -40.93 -13.74
CA GLY A 127 -12.95 -40.36 -13.83
C GLY A 127 -13.30 -39.34 -12.73
N CYS A 128 -12.38 -38.99 -11.83
CA CYS A 128 -12.52 -37.88 -10.90
C CYS A 128 -12.24 -36.52 -11.58
N ILE A 129 -12.82 -35.45 -11.04
CA ILE A 129 -12.59 -34.08 -11.53
C ILE A 129 -11.19 -33.61 -11.07
N PRO A 130 -10.27 -33.27 -11.99
CA PRO A 130 -8.98 -32.70 -11.64
C PRO A 130 -9.18 -31.35 -10.96
N SER A 131 -8.60 -31.18 -9.78
CA SER A 131 -8.79 -29.98 -8.96
C SER A 131 -7.45 -29.42 -8.48
N ALA A 132 -7.21 -28.13 -8.72
CA ALA A 132 -6.11 -27.38 -8.12
C ALA A 132 -6.61 -26.72 -6.82
N LEU A 133 -6.01 -27.06 -5.69
CA LEU A 133 -6.30 -26.48 -4.39
C LEU A 133 -5.23 -25.42 -4.12
N VAL A 134 -5.58 -24.14 -4.32
CA VAL A 134 -4.65 -23.02 -4.20
C VAL A 134 -4.89 -22.32 -2.89
N THR A 135 -3.96 -22.43 -1.94
CA THR A 135 -3.99 -21.66 -0.71
C THR A 135 -3.51 -20.24 -0.96
N VAL A 136 -4.39 -19.27 -0.73
CA VAL A 136 -4.18 -17.85 -1.01
C VAL A 136 -3.83 -17.07 0.27
N GLY A 137 -4.14 -17.65 1.44
CA GLY A 137 -4.00 -16.98 2.73
C GLY A 137 -4.82 -15.69 2.79
N SER A 138 -4.23 -14.63 3.32
CA SER A 138 -4.87 -13.30 3.42
C SER A 138 -4.87 -12.51 2.09
N ASN A 139 -4.25 -13.01 1.02
CA ASN A 139 -3.98 -12.24 -0.19
C ASN A 139 -4.92 -12.56 -1.37
N VAL A 140 -6.23 -12.35 -1.17
CA VAL A 140 -7.31 -12.74 -2.12
C VAL A 140 -7.15 -12.10 -3.53
N SER A 141 -6.37 -11.03 -3.68
CA SER A 141 -6.02 -10.41 -4.96
C SER A 141 -5.07 -11.26 -5.81
N SER A 142 -4.12 -11.98 -5.22
CA SER A 142 -3.12 -12.77 -5.95
C SER A 142 -3.75 -13.85 -6.84
N LEU A 143 -4.80 -14.52 -6.35
CA LEU A 143 -5.48 -15.53 -7.14
C LEU A 143 -6.12 -14.94 -8.40
N GLY A 144 -6.68 -13.72 -8.30
CA GLY A 144 -7.26 -13.02 -9.45
C GLY A 144 -6.22 -12.75 -10.54
N ARG A 145 -5.01 -12.33 -10.16
CA ARG A 145 -3.89 -12.10 -11.10
C ARG A 145 -3.43 -13.42 -11.74
N LEU A 146 -3.24 -14.47 -10.94
CA LEU A 146 -2.87 -15.79 -11.43
C LEU A 146 -3.89 -16.32 -12.44
N VAL A 147 -5.18 -16.25 -12.12
CA VAL A 147 -6.28 -16.71 -12.96
C VAL A 147 -6.38 -15.92 -14.26
N THR A 148 -6.17 -14.60 -14.21
CA THR A 148 -6.17 -13.74 -15.41
C THR A 148 -5.06 -14.15 -16.37
N ARG A 149 -3.83 -14.35 -15.86
CA ARG A 149 -2.69 -14.78 -16.67
C ARG A 149 -2.83 -16.20 -17.19
N LEU A 150 -3.39 -17.11 -16.38
CA LEU A 150 -3.71 -18.47 -16.82
C LEU A 150 -4.69 -18.43 -18.00
N ASN A 151 -5.70 -17.57 -17.93
CA ASN A 151 -6.66 -17.38 -19.02
C ASN A 151 -5.99 -16.84 -20.29
N GLU A 152 -5.16 -15.81 -20.19
CA GLU A 152 -4.42 -15.26 -21.33
C GLU A 152 -3.52 -16.32 -22.01
N ARG A 153 -2.84 -17.14 -21.22
CA ARG A 153 -2.00 -18.23 -21.74
C ARG A 153 -2.81 -19.31 -22.46
N LEU A 154 -3.94 -19.74 -21.89
CA LEU A 154 -4.80 -20.77 -22.49
C LEU A 154 -5.51 -20.27 -23.76
N LEU A 155 -5.89 -18.99 -23.79
CA LEU A 155 -6.47 -18.37 -24.98
C LEU A 155 -5.42 -18.22 -26.09
N THR A 156 -4.19 -17.86 -25.75
CA THR A 156 -3.08 -17.70 -26.71
C THR A 156 -2.63 -19.04 -27.29
N SER A 157 -2.62 -20.12 -26.49
CA SER A 157 -2.31 -21.46 -26.96
C SER A 157 -3.46 -22.12 -27.75
N GLY A 158 -4.67 -21.56 -27.67
CA GLY A 158 -5.88 -22.17 -28.25
C GLY A 158 -6.33 -23.45 -27.55
N GLU A 159 -5.75 -23.78 -26.39
CA GLU A 159 -6.06 -25.00 -25.63
C GLU A 159 -7.39 -24.86 -24.87
N GLY A 160 -7.84 -23.63 -24.58
CA GLY A 160 -9.14 -23.38 -23.95
C GLY A 160 -9.24 -22.03 -23.23
N GLY A 161 -9.91 -22.01 -22.08
CA GLY A 161 -10.14 -20.77 -21.32
C GLY A 161 -10.52 -21.02 -19.86
N VAL A 162 -10.45 -19.95 -19.07
CA VAL A 162 -10.76 -19.96 -17.63
C VAL A 162 -12.04 -19.17 -17.38
N VAL A 163 -12.96 -19.78 -16.64
CA VAL A 163 -14.20 -19.15 -16.16
C VAL A 163 -14.05 -18.87 -14.67
N VAL A 164 -14.15 -17.60 -14.29
CA VAL A 164 -14.05 -17.17 -12.90
C VAL A 164 -15.44 -17.09 -12.28
N LEU A 165 -15.60 -17.67 -11.09
CA LEU A 165 -16.84 -17.66 -10.33
C LEU A 165 -16.60 -17.02 -8.96
N GLU A 166 -17.42 -16.02 -8.63
CA GLU A 166 -17.53 -15.44 -7.29
C GLU A 166 -18.81 -15.90 -6.61
N SER A 167 -18.84 -15.89 -5.26
CA SER A 167 -20.01 -16.37 -4.51
C SER A 167 -21.27 -15.54 -4.80
N GLY A 168 -21.10 -14.24 -5.09
CA GLY A 168 -22.18 -13.35 -5.51
C GLY A 168 -22.82 -13.74 -6.86
N ASP A 169 -22.07 -14.42 -7.73
CA ASP A 169 -22.55 -14.90 -9.04
C ASP A 169 -23.26 -16.26 -8.96
N ALA A 170 -23.24 -16.91 -7.80
CA ALA A 170 -23.74 -18.26 -7.59
C ALA A 170 -24.80 -18.37 -6.47
N PRO A 171 -25.91 -17.61 -6.52
CA PRO A 171 -26.97 -17.71 -5.50
C PRO A 171 -27.79 -18.99 -5.59
N ASN A 172 -27.85 -19.63 -6.76
CA ASN A 172 -28.52 -20.90 -6.99
C ASN A 172 -27.90 -21.60 -8.22
N ILE A 173 -28.06 -22.93 -8.32
CA ILE A 173 -27.46 -23.75 -9.38
C ILE A 173 -27.79 -23.26 -10.80
N LYS A 174 -29.03 -22.81 -11.04
CA LYS A 174 -29.49 -22.32 -12.34
C LYS A 174 -28.74 -21.05 -12.78
N THR A 175 -28.55 -20.11 -11.86
CA THR A 175 -27.79 -18.88 -12.12
C THR A 175 -26.31 -19.21 -12.31
N THR A 176 -25.76 -20.11 -11.50
CA THR A 176 -24.36 -20.54 -11.61
C THR A 176 -24.07 -21.15 -12.98
N LEU A 177 -24.87 -22.11 -13.44
CA LEU A 177 -24.70 -22.73 -14.76
C LEU A 177 -24.83 -21.72 -15.90
N LYS A 178 -25.82 -20.82 -15.82
CA LYS A 178 -25.98 -19.73 -16.80
C LYS A 178 -24.75 -18.82 -16.85
N ASN A 179 -24.18 -18.49 -15.70
CA ASN A 179 -22.99 -17.65 -15.61
C ASN A 179 -21.75 -18.38 -16.12
N ILE A 180 -21.61 -19.69 -15.86
CA ILE A 180 -20.53 -20.51 -16.43
C ILE A 180 -20.59 -20.50 -17.96
N ILE A 181 -21.75 -20.78 -18.55
CA ILE A 181 -21.93 -20.83 -20.00
C ILE A 181 -21.70 -19.44 -20.61
N ARG A 182 -22.29 -18.40 -20.01
CA ARG A 182 -22.07 -17.02 -20.45
C ARG A 182 -20.60 -16.67 -20.44
N ALA A 183 -19.91 -16.86 -19.33
CA ALA A 183 -18.50 -16.51 -19.16
C ALA A 183 -17.62 -17.25 -20.17
N ALA A 184 -17.84 -18.56 -20.35
CA ALA A 184 -17.08 -19.38 -21.30
C ALA A 184 -17.18 -18.83 -22.73
N VAL A 185 -18.39 -18.51 -23.20
CA VAL A 185 -18.61 -17.99 -24.56
C VAL A 185 -18.14 -16.54 -24.69
N THR A 186 -18.36 -15.70 -23.67
CA THR A 186 -17.95 -14.29 -23.73
C THR A 186 -16.44 -14.12 -23.73
N ASN A 187 -15.70 -15.04 -23.10
CA ASN A 187 -14.24 -14.97 -23.05
C ASN A 187 -13.60 -15.13 -24.43
N THR A 188 -14.25 -15.82 -25.38
CA THR A 188 -13.73 -16.01 -26.74
C THR A 188 -14.44 -15.17 -27.80
N GLU A 189 -15.76 -14.98 -27.70
CA GLU A 189 -16.57 -14.34 -28.76
C GLU A 189 -17.22 -13.02 -28.32
N GLY A 190 -17.03 -12.62 -27.05
CA GLY A 190 -17.67 -11.45 -26.47
C GLY A 190 -19.17 -11.61 -26.28
N ASN A 191 -19.81 -10.54 -25.80
CA ASN A 191 -21.24 -10.57 -25.45
C ASN A 191 -22.16 -10.71 -26.66
N ASP A 192 -21.76 -10.21 -27.83
CA ASP A 192 -22.53 -10.35 -29.06
C ASP A 192 -22.51 -11.82 -29.53
N GLY A 193 -21.36 -12.51 -29.38
CA GLY A 193 -21.19 -13.94 -29.65
C GLY A 193 -22.09 -14.82 -28.79
N TYR A 194 -22.21 -14.51 -27.49
CA TYR A 194 -23.15 -15.23 -26.61
C TYR A 194 -24.62 -15.09 -27.03
N GLN A 195 -25.03 -13.91 -27.50
CA GLN A 195 -26.39 -13.71 -27.99
C GLN A 195 -26.64 -14.49 -29.28
N SER A 196 -25.71 -14.45 -30.25
CA SER A 196 -25.81 -15.27 -31.47
C SER A 196 -25.76 -16.76 -31.17
N PHE A 197 -24.95 -17.20 -30.19
CA PHE A 197 -24.86 -18.60 -29.81
C PHE A 197 -26.18 -19.15 -29.26
N LEU A 198 -26.97 -18.31 -28.58
CA LEU A 198 -28.32 -18.67 -28.12
C LEU A 198 -29.38 -18.65 -29.23
N THR A 199 -29.19 -17.87 -30.31
CA THR A 199 -30.20 -17.68 -31.36
C THR A 199 -29.95 -18.50 -32.62
N ASP A 200 -28.69 -18.75 -32.98
CA ASP A 200 -28.26 -19.26 -34.29
C ASP A 200 -27.99 -20.78 -34.26
N ARG A 201 -28.68 -21.53 -33.42
CA ARG A 201 -28.60 -23.00 -33.36
C ARG A 201 -29.69 -23.66 -34.21
N GLU A 202 -29.28 -24.62 -35.02
CA GLU A 202 -30.19 -25.56 -35.67
C GLU A 202 -30.70 -26.56 -34.63
N GLY A 203 -31.93 -26.38 -34.13
CA GLY A 203 -32.54 -27.27 -33.15
C GLY A 203 -33.52 -26.59 -32.18
N PRO A 204 -34.06 -27.33 -31.20
CA PRO A 204 -34.91 -26.76 -30.15
C PRO A 204 -34.12 -25.76 -29.31
N ARG A 205 -34.78 -24.64 -28.92
CA ARG A 205 -34.17 -23.63 -28.06
C ARG A 205 -33.89 -24.21 -26.68
N LEU A 206 -32.61 -24.44 -26.39
CA LEU A 206 -32.17 -24.83 -25.05
C LEU A 206 -32.24 -23.65 -24.09
N LEU A 207 -32.41 -23.97 -22.81
CA LEU A 207 -32.43 -22.97 -21.76
C LEU A 207 -31.00 -22.48 -21.52
N ALA A 208 -30.84 -21.20 -21.17
CA ALA A 208 -29.54 -20.56 -21.01
C ALA A 208 -28.64 -21.14 -19.90
N TYR A 209 -29.12 -22.12 -19.14
CA TYR A 209 -28.41 -22.81 -18.05
C TYR A 209 -28.15 -24.29 -18.37
N ASP A 210 -28.46 -24.74 -19.58
CA ASP A 210 -28.30 -26.11 -20.01
C ASP A 210 -26.85 -26.38 -20.42
N LEU A 211 -26.21 -27.40 -19.84
CA LEU A 211 -24.82 -27.75 -20.16
C LEU A 211 -24.64 -28.28 -21.58
N ASP A 212 -25.72 -28.68 -22.26
CA ASP A 212 -25.66 -28.98 -23.69
C ASP A 212 -25.28 -27.78 -24.57
N LEU A 213 -25.41 -26.54 -24.05
CA LEU A 213 -24.86 -25.36 -24.69
C LEU A 213 -23.33 -25.32 -24.55
N LEU A 214 -22.81 -25.68 -23.38
CA LEU A 214 -21.38 -25.67 -23.10
C LEU A 214 -20.66 -26.78 -23.86
N SER A 215 -21.25 -27.97 -23.94
CA SER A 215 -20.70 -29.11 -24.67
C SER A 215 -20.54 -28.83 -26.17
N ASP A 216 -21.55 -28.24 -26.80
CA ASP A 216 -21.48 -27.83 -28.21
C ASP A 216 -20.49 -26.69 -28.43
N TYR A 217 -20.41 -25.73 -27.50
CA TYR A 217 -19.38 -24.69 -27.57
C TYR A 217 -17.97 -25.31 -27.54
N VAL A 218 -17.74 -26.26 -26.62
CA VAL A 218 -16.47 -27.00 -26.49
C VAL A 218 -16.15 -27.77 -27.78
N GLN A 219 -17.14 -28.42 -28.39
CA GLN A 219 -16.98 -29.16 -29.64
C GLN A 219 -16.67 -28.24 -30.83
N ARG A 220 -17.42 -27.13 -30.99
CA ARG A 220 -17.22 -26.18 -32.10
C ARG A 220 -15.87 -25.48 -32.07
N LYS A 221 -15.38 -25.18 -30.87
CA LYS A 221 -14.11 -24.47 -30.67
C LYS A 221 -12.92 -25.40 -30.45
N GLY A 222 -13.14 -26.71 -30.32
CA GLY A 222 -12.08 -27.67 -30.02
C GLY A 222 -11.42 -27.40 -28.66
N VAL A 223 -12.19 -26.93 -27.66
CA VAL A 223 -11.65 -26.60 -26.34
C VAL A 223 -11.18 -27.87 -25.66
N THR A 224 -9.89 -27.94 -25.34
CA THR A 224 -9.29 -29.10 -24.68
C THR A 224 -9.26 -28.97 -23.16
N LYS A 225 -9.27 -27.74 -22.63
CA LYS A 225 -9.22 -27.44 -21.19
C LYS A 225 -10.21 -26.33 -20.84
N LEU A 226 -11.21 -26.63 -20.02
CA LEU A 226 -12.10 -25.62 -19.47
C LEU A 226 -11.90 -25.53 -17.96
N VAL A 227 -11.21 -24.48 -17.52
CA VAL A 227 -10.90 -24.28 -16.10
C VAL A 227 -12.02 -23.50 -15.42
N LEU A 228 -12.61 -24.03 -14.37
CA LEU A 228 -13.55 -23.30 -13.51
C LEU A 228 -12.82 -22.86 -12.23
N ALA A 229 -12.58 -21.55 -12.09
CA ALA A 229 -11.87 -20.96 -10.97
C ALA A 229 -12.85 -20.36 -9.94
N PHE A 230 -12.95 -20.98 -8.77
CA PHE A 230 -13.68 -20.48 -7.61
C PHE A 230 -12.76 -19.58 -6.79
N ARG A 231 -12.95 -18.27 -6.86
CA ARG A 231 -12.00 -17.31 -6.27
C ARG A 231 -11.94 -17.40 -4.74
N ASP A 232 -13.10 -17.48 -4.11
CA ASP A 232 -13.25 -17.66 -2.66
C ASP A 232 -14.20 -18.83 -2.42
N SER A 233 -13.65 -20.04 -2.47
CA SER A 233 -14.42 -21.29 -2.37
C SER A 233 -15.16 -21.42 -1.04
N GLU A 234 -14.68 -20.75 0.01
CA GLU A 234 -15.27 -20.76 1.35
C GLU A 234 -16.53 -19.91 1.47
N ALA A 235 -16.70 -18.92 0.60
CA ALA A 235 -17.88 -18.05 0.60
C ALA A 235 -19.10 -18.65 -0.12
N PHE A 236 -18.94 -19.80 -0.79
CA PHE A 236 -20.04 -20.49 -1.47
C PHE A 236 -20.88 -21.30 -0.49
N ASP A 237 -22.18 -21.43 -0.79
CA ASP A 237 -23.05 -22.35 -0.07
C ASP A 237 -22.59 -23.81 -0.30
N PRO A 238 -22.32 -24.60 0.75
CA PRO A 238 -21.82 -25.97 0.61
C PRO A 238 -22.77 -26.91 -0.12
N ASN A 239 -24.09 -26.70 0.00
CA ASN A 239 -25.07 -27.53 -0.70
C ASN A 239 -25.03 -27.25 -2.20
N LEU A 240 -24.99 -25.98 -2.59
CA LEU A 240 -24.81 -25.59 -3.99
C LEU A 240 -23.51 -26.15 -4.58
N LEU A 241 -22.40 -26.11 -3.84
CA LEU A 241 -21.14 -26.66 -4.32
C LEU A 241 -21.22 -28.18 -4.51
N THR A 242 -21.88 -28.89 -3.58
CA THR A 242 -22.11 -30.34 -3.69
C THR A 242 -22.92 -30.70 -4.93
N ASP A 243 -24.05 -30.01 -5.14
CA ASP A 243 -24.90 -30.24 -6.32
C ASP A 243 -24.13 -29.93 -7.61
N LEU A 244 -23.40 -28.82 -7.65
CA LEU A 244 -22.58 -28.43 -8.80
C LEU A 244 -21.49 -29.47 -9.09
N LEU A 245 -20.76 -29.95 -8.08
CA LEU A 245 -19.70 -30.94 -8.26
C LEU A 245 -20.24 -32.27 -8.78
N SER A 246 -21.37 -32.72 -8.24
CA SER A 246 -22.04 -33.94 -8.73
C SER A 246 -22.44 -33.81 -10.20
N LEU A 247 -22.97 -32.64 -10.57
CA LEU A 247 -23.37 -32.33 -11.93
C LEU A 247 -22.16 -32.26 -12.86
N LEU A 248 -21.12 -31.50 -12.51
CA LEU A 248 -19.88 -31.42 -13.31
C LEU A 248 -19.22 -32.80 -13.51
N SER A 249 -19.22 -33.65 -12.48
CA SER A 249 -18.69 -35.01 -12.56
C SER A 249 -19.42 -35.85 -13.61
N SER A 250 -20.75 -35.74 -13.70
CA SER A 250 -21.56 -36.48 -14.67
C SER A 250 -21.36 -36.04 -16.14
N TRP A 251 -20.68 -34.91 -16.38
CA TRP A 251 -20.40 -34.35 -17.70
C TRP A 251 -18.90 -34.37 -18.07
N LEU A 252 -18.05 -34.99 -17.25
CA LEU A 252 -16.61 -35.09 -17.50
C LEU A 252 -16.27 -35.86 -18.79
N ASP A 253 -17.17 -36.73 -19.25
CA ASP A 253 -17.06 -37.48 -20.51
C ASP A 253 -17.18 -36.57 -21.75
N ARG A 254 -17.92 -35.48 -21.62
CA ARG A 254 -18.27 -34.56 -22.72
C ARG A 254 -17.53 -33.22 -22.64
N ILE A 255 -17.20 -32.76 -21.44
CA ILE A 255 -16.60 -31.44 -21.20
C ILE A 255 -15.35 -31.62 -20.33
N PRO A 256 -14.17 -31.16 -20.78
CA PRO A 256 -12.92 -31.32 -20.05
C PRO A 256 -12.79 -30.27 -18.94
N PHE A 257 -13.53 -30.47 -17.85
CA PHE A 257 -13.47 -29.60 -16.67
C PHE A 257 -12.19 -29.81 -15.86
N THR A 258 -11.55 -28.71 -15.49
CA THR A 258 -10.55 -28.65 -14.42
C THR A 258 -10.99 -27.61 -13.41
N LEU A 259 -11.00 -27.92 -12.12
CA LEU A 259 -11.43 -26.97 -11.09
C LEU A 259 -10.21 -26.31 -10.45
N LEU A 260 -10.34 -25.05 -10.08
CA LEU A 260 -9.34 -24.32 -9.32
C LEU A 260 -10.05 -23.68 -8.13
N PHE A 261 -9.70 -24.09 -6.91
CA PHE A 261 -10.27 -23.59 -5.67
C PHE A 261 -9.30 -22.63 -5.00
N GLY A 262 -9.71 -21.38 -4.85
CA GLY A 262 -9.07 -20.43 -3.96
C GLY A 262 -9.51 -20.67 -2.52
N ILE A 263 -8.55 -21.03 -1.67
CA ILE A 263 -8.78 -21.33 -0.26
C ILE A 263 -8.03 -20.31 0.58
N SER A 264 -8.76 -19.55 1.40
CA SER A 264 -8.18 -18.49 2.24
C SER A 264 -7.65 -19.05 3.56
N THR A 265 -8.28 -20.11 4.09
CA THR A 265 -7.88 -20.77 5.34
C THR A 265 -6.98 -21.98 5.08
N SER A 266 -7.39 -23.17 5.50
CA SER A 266 -6.67 -24.42 5.29
C SER A 266 -7.51 -25.38 4.44
N VAL A 267 -6.82 -26.28 3.75
CA VAL A 267 -7.48 -27.27 2.89
C VAL A 267 -8.38 -28.19 3.70
N GLU A 268 -7.99 -28.51 4.94
CA GLU A 268 -8.76 -29.38 5.84
C GLU A 268 -10.08 -28.74 6.25
N LEU A 269 -10.11 -27.42 6.48
CA LEU A 269 -11.33 -26.70 6.80
C LEU A 269 -12.27 -26.63 5.59
N PHE A 270 -11.73 -26.49 4.39
CA PHE A 270 -12.51 -26.55 3.16
C PHE A 270 -13.07 -27.96 2.91
N GLU A 271 -12.25 -29.00 3.04
CA GLU A 271 -12.67 -30.39 2.93
C GLU A 271 -13.77 -30.72 3.94
N GLY A 272 -13.63 -30.26 5.19
CA GLY A 272 -14.61 -30.48 6.25
C GLY A 272 -15.97 -29.83 6.01
N ARG A 273 -16.09 -28.86 5.10
CA ARG A 273 -17.38 -28.26 4.70
C ARG A 273 -18.13 -29.09 3.66
N LEU A 274 -17.44 -29.99 2.96
CA LEU A 274 -18.02 -30.81 1.90
C LEU A 274 -18.35 -32.22 2.42
N PRO A 275 -19.48 -32.81 1.98
CA PRO A 275 -19.74 -34.22 2.22
C PRO A 275 -18.65 -35.10 1.61
N ARG A 276 -18.31 -36.22 2.27
CA ARG A 276 -17.31 -37.19 1.78
C ARG A 276 -17.61 -37.71 0.37
N SER A 277 -18.88 -37.81 0.00
CA SER A 277 -19.31 -38.17 -1.35
C SER A 277 -18.85 -37.16 -2.40
N SER A 278 -18.88 -35.87 -2.09
CA SER A 278 -18.44 -34.80 -2.99
C SER A 278 -16.92 -34.75 -3.09
N VAL A 279 -16.23 -34.92 -1.95
CA VAL A 279 -14.75 -34.97 -1.91
C VAL A 279 -14.23 -36.14 -2.74
N ALA A 280 -14.89 -37.30 -2.71
CA ALA A 280 -14.52 -38.46 -3.52
C ALA A 280 -14.57 -38.22 -5.04
N LEU A 281 -15.34 -37.22 -5.50
CA LEU A 281 -15.39 -36.83 -6.91
C LEU A 281 -14.19 -35.97 -7.34
N LEU A 282 -13.42 -35.44 -6.38
CA LEU A 282 -12.31 -34.53 -6.65
C LEU A 282 -10.97 -35.25 -6.54
N ARG A 283 -10.06 -34.98 -7.47
CA ARG A 283 -8.64 -35.27 -7.27
C ARG A 283 -7.84 -33.98 -7.19
N GLY A 284 -7.54 -33.59 -5.96
CA GLY A 284 -6.80 -32.36 -5.63
C GLY A 284 -5.29 -32.48 -5.81
N LYS A 285 -4.65 -31.47 -6.40
CA LYS A 285 -3.22 -31.17 -6.21
C LYS A 285 -3.10 -29.84 -5.44
N TYR A 286 -2.23 -29.81 -4.44
CA TYR A 286 -2.01 -28.67 -3.58
C TYR A 286 -1.01 -27.68 -4.19
N PHE A 287 -1.33 -26.39 -4.14
CA PHE A 287 -0.46 -25.28 -4.53
C PHE A 287 -0.53 -24.19 -3.46
N GLU A 288 0.62 -23.64 -3.09
CA GLU A 288 0.70 -22.61 -2.06
C GLU A 288 1.19 -21.29 -2.66
N LEU A 289 0.38 -20.24 -2.54
CA LEU A 289 0.81 -18.88 -2.85
C LEU A 289 1.69 -18.34 -1.73
N HIS A 290 2.88 -17.86 -2.09
CA HIS A 290 3.83 -17.28 -1.14
C HIS A 290 3.19 -16.17 -0.29
N GLU A 291 3.62 -16.10 0.98
CA GLU A 291 3.13 -15.12 1.95
C GLU A 291 3.31 -13.66 1.47
N ALA A 292 2.27 -12.84 1.67
CA ALA A 292 2.26 -11.43 1.28
C ALA A 292 3.36 -10.58 1.95
N SER A 293 3.80 -10.96 3.15
CA SER A 293 4.88 -10.31 3.91
C SER A 293 6.18 -10.26 3.11
N ASN A 294 6.62 -11.40 2.60
CA ASN A 294 7.84 -11.52 1.79
C ASN A 294 7.75 -10.71 0.50
N CYS A 295 6.56 -10.62 -0.08
CA CYS A 295 6.32 -9.82 -1.28
C CYS A 295 6.46 -8.32 -1.00
N VAL A 296 5.89 -7.83 0.11
CA VAL A 296 5.99 -6.42 0.52
C VAL A 296 7.44 -6.02 0.81
N ASP A 297 8.20 -6.85 1.52
CA ASP A 297 9.63 -6.60 1.77
C ASP A 297 10.42 -6.47 0.48
N ARG A 298 10.16 -7.39 -0.48
CA ARG A 298 10.83 -7.38 -1.79
C ARG A 298 10.45 -6.15 -2.62
N ILE A 299 9.18 -5.74 -2.59
CA ILE A 299 8.73 -4.52 -3.26
C ILE A 299 9.44 -3.32 -2.62
N TYR A 300 9.44 -3.20 -1.29
CA TYR A 300 10.06 -2.09 -0.59
C TYR A 300 11.57 -1.99 -0.87
N GLU A 301 12.31 -3.11 -0.77
CA GLU A 301 13.73 -3.16 -1.08
C GLU A 301 14.00 -2.71 -2.52
N ARG A 302 13.19 -3.20 -3.48
CA ARG A 302 13.33 -2.83 -4.91
C ARG A 302 13.04 -1.35 -5.18
N LEU A 303 12.14 -0.74 -4.42
CA LEU A 303 11.76 0.66 -4.57
C LEU A 303 12.81 1.61 -3.99
N GLN A 304 13.36 1.30 -2.82
CA GLN A 304 14.24 2.23 -2.07
C GLN A 304 15.73 2.03 -2.41
N ALA A 305 16.17 0.81 -2.70
CA ALA A 305 17.56 0.50 -3.04
C ALA A 305 17.84 0.59 -4.55
N GLU A 306 17.29 1.61 -5.21
CA GLU A 306 17.48 1.84 -6.63
C GLU A 306 18.81 2.55 -6.92
N PRO A 307 19.65 2.06 -7.86
CA PRO A 307 20.92 2.72 -8.21
C PRO A 307 20.72 4.08 -8.89
N ASP A 308 19.60 4.30 -9.57
CA ASP A 308 19.17 5.58 -10.14
C ASP A 308 18.01 6.20 -9.34
N GLY A 309 18.01 6.01 -8.01
CA GLY A 309 16.99 6.59 -7.14
C GLY A 309 17.05 8.12 -7.13
N GLU A 310 15.89 8.75 -7.28
CA GLU A 310 15.73 10.21 -7.21
C GLU A 310 14.90 10.65 -5.99
N PHE A 311 14.00 9.78 -5.47
CA PHE A 311 13.05 10.11 -4.42
C PHE A 311 12.80 8.90 -3.50
N TRP A 312 12.75 9.16 -2.18
CA TRP A 312 12.64 8.14 -1.13
C TRP A 312 11.53 8.41 -0.13
N LEU A 313 11.02 7.33 0.48
CA LEU A 313 10.09 7.40 1.60
C LEU A 313 10.88 7.43 2.92
N GLY A 314 10.56 8.39 3.78
CA GLY A 314 11.19 8.60 5.08
C GLY A 314 10.69 7.67 6.18
N ARG A 315 11.33 7.77 7.35
CA ARG A 315 11.13 6.86 8.50
C ARG A 315 9.67 6.74 8.92
N SER A 316 8.93 7.84 8.97
CA SER A 316 7.56 7.87 9.49
C SER A 316 6.60 7.15 8.54
N ILE A 317 6.81 7.28 7.23
CA ILE A 317 5.99 6.62 6.21
C ILE A 317 6.32 5.14 6.17
N THR A 318 7.61 4.79 6.13
CA THR A 318 8.05 3.39 6.19
C THR A 318 7.51 2.71 7.44
N GLY A 319 7.59 3.36 8.61
CA GLY A 319 7.00 2.85 9.85
C GLY A 319 5.49 2.60 9.73
N VAL A 320 4.72 3.56 9.21
CA VAL A 320 3.27 3.40 9.01
C VAL A 320 2.93 2.32 7.98
N LEU A 321 3.74 2.17 6.93
CA LEU A 321 3.56 1.14 5.90
C LEU A 321 3.71 -0.27 6.49
N PHE A 322 4.79 -0.48 7.27
CA PHE A 322 5.09 -1.80 7.84
C PHE A 322 4.27 -2.14 9.10
N GLU A 323 3.94 -1.14 9.94
CA GLU A 323 2.96 -1.31 11.03
C GLU A 323 1.63 -1.83 10.45
N ARG A 324 1.22 -1.31 9.28
CA ARG A 324 -0.02 -1.75 8.64
C ARG A 324 0.03 -3.13 8.03
N THR A 325 1.12 -3.47 7.36
CA THR A 325 1.26 -4.79 6.72
C THR A 325 1.30 -5.88 7.78
N SER A 326 1.93 -5.60 8.93
CA SER A 326 1.93 -6.49 10.11
C SER A 326 0.55 -6.56 10.77
N ASP A 327 -0.06 -5.43 11.11
CA ASP A 327 -1.20 -5.42 12.05
C ASP A 327 -2.58 -5.55 11.39
N TYR A 328 -2.70 -5.22 10.09
CA TYR A 328 -4.01 -5.11 9.40
C TYR A 328 -4.16 -6.01 8.17
N PHE A 329 -3.34 -7.05 8.01
CA PHE A 329 -3.35 -7.98 6.86
C PHE A 329 -3.43 -7.23 5.51
N HIS A 330 -2.46 -6.36 5.26
CA HIS A 330 -2.46 -5.53 4.07
C HIS A 330 -1.96 -6.30 2.83
N THR A 331 -2.74 -6.32 1.76
CA THR A 331 -2.33 -6.91 0.47
C THR A 331 -1.18 -6.12 -0.15
N PRO A 332 -0.31 -6.75 -0.96
CA PRO A 332 0.72 -6.04 -1.72
C PRO A 332 0.14 -4.92 -2.58
N GLU A 333 -1.02 -5.11 -3.20
CA GLU A 333 -1.67 -4.07 -4.01
C GLU A 333 -2.09 -2.87 -3.18
N ALA A 334 -2.60 -3.10 -1.96
CA ALA A 334 -2.93 -2.02 -1.06
C ALA A 334 -1.64 -1.28 -0.64
N PHE A 335 -0.53 -1.99 -0.39
CA PHE A 335 0.78 -1.36 -0.12
C PHE A 335 1.20 -0.46 -1.28
N CYS A 336 1.08 -0.93 -2.53
CA CYS A 336 1.37 -0.15 -3.73
C CYS A 336 0.49 1.11 -3.84
N ARG A 337 -0.81 1.01 -3.52
CA ARG A 337 -1.72 2.18 -3.49
C ARG A 337 -1.28 3.20 -2.45
N THR A 338 -0.80 2.75 -1.29
CA THR A 338 -0.29 3.63 -0.26
C THR A 338 0.97 4.36 -0.72
N VAL A 339 1.93 3.65 -1.32
CA VAL A 339 3.13 4.27 -1.89
C VAL A 339 2.76 5.26 -3.00
N LYS A 340 1.82 4.91 -3.88
CA LYS A 340 1.28 5.81 -4.92
C LYS A 340 0.72 7.09 -4.33
N TYR A 341 -0.05 6.97 -3.25
CA TYR A 341 -0.64 8.10 -2.55
C TYR A 341 0.42 8.98 -1.88
N ALA A 342 1.49 8.39 -1.34
CA ALA A 342 2.63 9.12 -0.79
C ALA A 342 3.35 9.96 -1.88
N TYR A 343 3.66 9.35 -3.02
CA TYR A 343 4.21 10.06 -4.18
C TYR A 343 3.28 11.18 -4.63
N MET A 344 2.00 10.87 -4.86
CA MET A 344 1.02 11.86 -5.28
C MET A 344 0.95 13.04 -4.30
N SER A 345 0.92 12.78 -3.00
CA SER A 345 0.84 13.82 -1.96
C SER A 345 2.06 14.74 -1.99
N HIS A 346 3.27 14.19 -2.17
CA HIS A 346 4.48 14.99 -2.28
C HIS A 346 4.45 15.93 -3.48
N PHE A 347 4.24 15.38 -4.69
CA PHE A 347 4.25 16.18 -5.92
C PHE A 347 3.06 17.14 -6.02
N PHE A 348 1.93 16.82 -5.38
CA PHE A 348 0.75 17.68 -5.34
C PHE A 348 0.93 18.90 -4.43
N ALA A 349 1.52 18.72 -3.24
CA ALA A 349 1.60 19.76 -2.21
C ALA A 349 2.94 20.53 -2.18
N ASN A 350 4.02 19.98 -2.77
CA ASN A 350 5.34 20.61 -2.72
C ASN A 350 5.65 21.39 -4.02
N PRO A 351 5.80 22.73 -3.97
CA PRO A 351 6.20 23.52 -5.16
C PRO A 351 7.65 23.22 -5.59
N LEU A 352 8.51 22.76 -4.67
CA LEU A 352 9.92 22.46 -4.96
C LEU A 352 10.10 21.18 -5.78
N ALA A 353 9.04 20.38 -5.94
CA ALA A 353 9.06 19.20 -6.79
C ALA A 353 9.32 19.52 -8.28
N VAL A 354 9.28 20.80 -8.68
CA VAL A 354 9.75 21.26 -9.99
C VAL A 354 11.24 20.95 -10.22
N LEU A 355 12.05 20.90 -9.15
CA LEU A 355 13.49 20.63 -9.22
C LEU A 355 13.81 19.22 -9.77
N PHE A 356 12.86 18.29 -9.73
CA PHE A 356 13.00 16.98 -10.38
C PHE A 356 12.97 17.02 -11.91
N SER A 357 12.58 18.16 -12.49
CA SER A 357 12.62 18.36 -13.94
C SER A 357 13.99 18.90 -14.35
N LYS A 358 14.66 18.23 -15.28
CA LYS A 358 15.90 18.73 -15.92
C LYS A 358 15.65 20.00 -16.75
N ASP A 359 14.39 20.25 -17.12
CA ASP A 359 13.95 21.47 -17.83
C ASP A 359 13.63 22.64 -16.88
N SER A 360 13.84 22.48 -15.57
CA SER A 360 13.56 23.53 -14.59
C SER A 360 14.41 24.79 -14.82
N ALA A 361 15.64 24.66 -15.33
CA ALA A 361 16.50 25.78 -15.69
C ALA A 361 16.07 26.53 -16.97
N SER A 362 15.33 25.88 -17.89
CA SER A 362 14.95 26.45 -19.19
C SER A 362 13.53 27.05 -19.20
N ALA A 363 12.74 26.82 -18.14
CA ALA A 363 11.31 27.10 -18.12
C ALA A 363 10.90 28.53 -17.74
N GLY A 364 11.83 29.48 -17.62
CA GLY A 364 11.51 30.88 -17.27
C GLY A 364 10.70 30.96 -15.96
N LEU A 365 11.11 30.18 -14.95
CA LEU A 365 10.41 30.06 -13.68
C LEU A 365 10.25 31.44 -13.00
N PRO A 366 9.17 31.68 -12.24
CA PRO A 366 9.09 32.82 -11.34
C PRO A 366 10.04 32.59 -10.16
N HIS A 367 11.33 32.88 -10.38
CA HIS A 367 12.43 32.63 -9.45
C HIS A 367 12.11 33.19 -8.05
N GLY A 368 11.47 34.36 -7.95
CA GLY A 368 11.24 35.03 -6.67
C GLY A 368 10.53 34.19 -5.61
N LYS A 369 9.31 33.70 -5.87
CA LYS A 369 8.53 32.98 -4.84
C LYS A 369 9.00 31.55 -4.59
N LEU A 370 9.51 30.87 -5.62
CA LEU A 370 10.09 29.55 -5.46
C LEU A 370 11.38 29.62 -4.63
N CYS A 371 12.26 30.58 -4.91
CA CYS A 371 13.46 30.84 -4.12
C CYS A 371 13.12 31.27 -2.68
N GLN A 372 12.06 32.06 -2.47
CA GLN A 372 11.55 32.34 -1.12
C GLN A 372 11.08 31.08 -0.40
N ALA A 373 10.41 30.15 -1.10
CA ALA A 373 10.01 28.86 -0.52
C ALA A 373 11.24 28.04 -0.10
N VAL A 374 12.29 27.99 -0.93
CA VAL A 374 13.58 27.36 -0.59
C VAL A 374 14.20 28.02 0.65
N ARG A 375 14.27 29.35 0.70
CA ARG A 375 14.84 30.09 1.84
C ARG A 375 14.07 29.88 3.15
N ASN A 376 12.80 29.48 3.07
CA ASN A 376 11.97 29.17 4.23
C ASN A 376 12.11 27.73 4.72
N LEU A 377 12.84 26.87 4.02
CA LEU A 377 13.07 25.49 4.45
C LEU A 377 13.92 25.44 5.73
N PRO A 378 13.62 24.53 6.67
CA PRO A 378 14.50 24.23 7.79
C PRO A 378 15.91 23.86 7.35
N SER A 379 16.06 23.00 6.33
CA SER A 379 17.38 22.58 5.83
C SER A 379 18.23 23.74 5.30
N PHE A 380 17.59 24.77 4.75
CA PHE A 380 18.30 25.95 4.23
C PHE A 380 18.87 26.78 5.38
N ARG A 381 18.14 26.88 6.49
CA ARG A 381 18.57 27.65 7.66
C ARG A 381 19.77 26.99 8.32
N THR A 382 19.74 25.68 8.51
CA THR A 382 20.87 24.93 9.07
C THR A 382 22.11 25.05 8.20
N LEU A 383 21.98 24.90 6.87
CA LEU A 383 23.09 25.13 5.94
C LEU A 383 23.68 26.55 6.07
N CYS A 384 22.84 27.58 6.20
CA CYS A 384 23.32 28.94 6.36
C CYS A 384 24.03 29.16 7.70
N GLU A 385 23.57 28.51 8.77
CA GLU A 385 24.21 28.53 10.08
C GLU A 385 25.59 27.86 10.01
N ASP A 386 25.67 26.65 9.45
CA ASP A 386 26.93 25.90 9.27
C ASP A 386 27.95 26.69 8.43
N LEU A 387 27.53 27.26 7.29
CA LEU A 387 28.39 28.08 6.44
C LEU A 387 28.87 29.37 7.12
N VAL A 388 28.10 29.91 8.06
CA VAL A 388 28.52 31.09 8.85
C VAL A 388 29.55 30.68 9.89
N GLU A 389 29.37 29.54 10.55
CA GLU A 389 30.34 28.96 11.49
C GLU A 389 31.68 28.65 10.79
N ASP A 390 31.63 28.13 9.56
CA ASP A 390 32.80 27.84 8.72
C ASP A 390 33.48 29.09 8.13
N GLY A 391 32.93 30.29 8.36
CA GLY A 391 33.50 31.56 7.90
C GLY A 391 33.16 31.93 6.44
N HIS A 392 32.22 31.23 5.81
CA HIS A 392 31.77 31.46 4.44
C HIS A 392 30.61 32.49 4.34
N SER A 393 30.64 33.57 5.13
CA SER A 393 29.53 34.55 5.20
C SER A 393 29.21 35.26 3.87
N LYS A 394 30.17 35.35 2.95
CA LYS A 394 29.95 35.90 1.60
C LYS A 394 29.08 34.98 0.74
N GLN A 395 29.25 33.67 0.88
CA GLN A 395 28.45 32.68 0.16
C GLN A 395 27.02 32.70 0.67
N VAL A 396 26.82 32.79 1.99
CA VAL A 396 25.48 32.92 2.60
C VAL A 396 24.76 34.17 2.13
N ARG A 397 25.45 35.32 2.06
CA ARG A 397 24.85 36.55 1.49
C ARG A 397 24.41 36.34 0.04
N ASN A 398 25.23 35.69 -0.77
CA ASN A 398 24.87 35.39 -2.17
C ASN A 398 23.64 34.46 -2.27
N LEU A 399 23.51 33.45 -1.41
CA LEU A 399 22.34 32.56 -1.38
C LEU A 399 21.04 33.31 -0.98
N LEU A 400 21.15 34.30 -0.10
CA LEU A 400 20.02 35.12 0.35
C LEU A 400 19.59 36.18 -0.67
N GLU A 401 20.52 36.77 -1.41
CA GLU A 401 20.27 37.92 -2.29
C GLU A 401 20.10 37.54 -3.77
N ASN A 402 20.77 36.48 -4.24
CA ASN A 402 20.79 36.11 -5.66
C ASN A 402 19.99 34.81 -5.92
N ASP A 403 18.83 34.96 -6.57
CA ASP A 403 17.93 33.85 -6.90
C ASP A 403 18.52 32.87 -7.93
N GLU A 404 19.25 33.36 -8.95
CA GLU A 404 19.87 32.49 -9.98
C GLU A 404 20.98 31.63 -9.38
N TYR A 405 21.80 32.22 -8.52
CA TYR A 405 22.85 31.50 -7.80
C TYR A 405 22.26 30.45 -6.86
N LEU A 406 21.23 30.81 -6.08
CA LEU A 406 20.53 29.88 -5.20
C LEU A 406 19.99 28.68 -5.99
N PHE A 407 19.35 28.92 -7.14
CA PHE A 407 18.75 27.85 -7.94
C PHE A 407 19.81 26.89 -8.51
N GLN A 408 20.94 27.41 -9.00
CA GLN A 408 22.06 26.57 -9.48
C GLN A 408 22.65 25.71 -8.38
N GLU A 409 22.83 26.26 -7.18
CA GLU A 409 23.31 25.51 -6.03
C GLU A 409 22.28 24.45 -5.59
N CYS A 410 20.98 24.76 -5.61
CA CYS A 410 19.94 23.79 -5.28
C CYS A 410 20.02 22.52 -6.14
N SER A 411 20.27 22.65 -7.44
CA SER A 411 20.43 21.49 -8.33
C SER A 411 21.63 20.61 -7.96
N LYS A 412 22.78 21.22 -7.64
CA LYS A 412 23.99 20.48 -7.23
C LYS A 412 23.79 19.76 -5.90
N TYR A 413 23.19 20.45 -4.93
CA TYR A 413 22.94 19.88 -3.61
C TYR A 413 21.85 18.79 -3.67
N LEU A 414 20.86 18.93 -4.55
CA LEU A 414 19.87 17.89 -4.81
C LEU A 414 20.56 16.60 -5.32
N GLU A 415 21.44 16.70 -6.31
CA GLU A 415 22.20 15.54 -6.81
C GLU A 415 23.09 14.92 -5.73
N THR A 416 23.71 15.75 -4.90
CA THR A 416 24.55 15.31 -3.77
C THR A 416 23.73 14.58 -2.72
N GLY A 417 22.59 15.13 -2.31
CA GLY A 417 21.67 14.50 -1.35
C GLY A 417 21.08 13.19 -1.88
N GLN A 418 20.73 13.14 -3.17
CA GLN A 418 20.31 11.91 -3.84
C GLN A 418 21.41 10.84 -3.83
N GLN A 419 22.67 11.21 -4.07
CA GLN A 419 23.79 10.27 -3.97
C GLN A 419 24.00 9.75 -2.55
N GLN A 420 23.88 10.61 -1.54
CA GLN A 420 23.95 10.20 -0.13
C GLN A 420 22.86 9.18 0.19
N MET A 421 21.61 9.40 -0.26
CA MET A 421 20.52 8.45 -0.07
C MET A 421 20.77 7.10 -0.74
N ARG A 422 21.34 7.09 -1.95
CA ARG A 422 21.75 5.83 -2.62
C ARG A 422 22.78 5.07 -1.78
N ASN A 423 23.80 5.76 -1.27
CA ASN A 423 24.83 5.17 -0.44
C ASN A 423 24.25 4.60 0.88
N ILE A 424 23.29 5.30 1.50
CA ILE A 424 22.60 4.82 2.71
C ILE A 424 21.86 3.51 2.42
N PHE A 425 21.10 3.42 1.34
CA PHE A 425 20.36 2.19 1.02
C PHE A 425 21.26 1.04 0.54
N GLU A 426 22.41 1.33 -0.08
CA GLU A 426 23.46 0.33 -0.32
C GLU A 426 24.02 -0.22 1.00
N ALA A 427 24.32 0.65 1.97
CA ALA A 427 24.80 0.25 3.30
C ALA A 427 23.73 -0.56 4.08
N VAL A 428 22.44 -0.19 3.96
CA VAL A 428 21.32 -0.97 4.52
C VAL A 428 21.27 -2.37 3.91
N LYS A 429 21.40 -2.48 2.59
CA LYS A 429 21.40 -3.77 1.88
C LYS A 429 22.58 -4.64 2.29
N LEU A 430 23.78 -4.05 2.39
CA LEU A 430 24.98 -4.72 2.87
C LEU A 430 24.79 -5.22 4.32
N THR A 431 24.26 -4.38 5.20
CA THR A 431 23.94 -4.73 6.60
C THR A 431 23.00 -5.94 6.67
N HIS A 432 21.93 -5.94 5.86
CA HIS A 432 20.98 -7.05 5.79
C HIS A 432 21.62 -8.36 5.29
N VAL A 433 22.45 -8.27 4.24
CA VAL A 433 23.17 -9.42 3.68
C VAL A 433 24.13 -10.00 4.71
N PHE A 434 24.88 -9.16 5.43
CA PHE A 434 25.81 -9.59 6.47
C PHE A 434 25.06 -10.23 7.64
N LEU A 435 23.96 -9.64 8.10
CA LEU A 435 23.12 -10.21 9.15
C LEU A 435 22.61 -11.63 8.79
N LYS A 436 22.16 -11.83 7.54
CA LYS A 436 21.73 -13.14 7.03
C LYS A 436 22.87 -14.14 6.93
N ARG A 437 24.03 -13.74 6.40
CA ARG A 437 25.21 -14.61 6.24
C ARG A 437 25.80 -15.05 7.58
N LEU A 438 25.85 -14.13 8.54
CA LEU A 438 26.38 -14.36 9.88
C LEU A 438 25.36 -15.04 10.82
N ASN A 439 24.11 -15.23 10.38
CA ASN A 439 23.00 -15.79 11.15
C ASN A 439 22.75 -15.07 12.50
N LEU A 440 23.01 -13.76 12.55
CA LEU A 440 22.94 -12.96 13.78
C LEU A 440 21.51 -12.74 14.25
N SER A 441 20.55 -12.67 13.33
CA SER A 441 19.13 -12.59 13.66
C SER A 441 18.28 -13.31 12.62
N LYS A 442 17.23 -13.97 13.10
CA LYS A 442 16.25 -14.68 12.26
C LYS A 442 15.03 -13.83 11.90
N LYS A 443 14.86 -12.65 12.48
CA LYS A 443 13.60 -11.87 12.41
C LYS A 443 13.73 -10.43 11.92
N THR A 444 14.94 -9.88 11.82
CA THR A 444 15.10 -8.48 11.41
C THR A 444 14.83 -8.34 9.92
N GLY A 445 13.78 -7.61 9.57
CA GLY A 445 13.43 -7.32 8.17
C GLY A 445 14.30 -6.21 7.58
N VAL A 446 14.28 -6.07 6.25
CA VAL A 446 14.89 -4.91 5.57
C VAL A 446 14.22 -3.62 6.05
N SER A 447 12.92 -3.69 6.37
CA SER A 447 12.13 -2.60 6.94
C SER A 447 12.75 -2.02 8.21
N ASP A 448 13.14 -2.88 9.15
CA ASP A 448 13.58 -2.47 10.48
C ASP A 448 14.96 -1.78 10.38
N ILE A 449 15.86 -2.37 9.59
CA ILE A 449 17.18 -1.80 9.29
C ILE A 449 17.01 -0.45 8.57
N SER A 450 16.07 -0.37 7.63
CA SER A 450 15.78 0.88 6.91
C SER A 450 15.22 1.97 7.84
N ILE A 451 14.35 1.62 8.78
CA ILE A 451 13.80 2.58 9.75
C ILE A 451 14.92 3.14 10.64
N LEU A 452 15.85 2.29 11.10
CA LEU A 452 17.02 2.71 11.88
C LEU A 452 18.01 3.55 11.06
N ALA A 453 18.20 3.23 9.78
CA ALA A 453 19.06 4.03 8.90
C ALA A 453 18.46 5.42 8.66
N LEU A 454 17.16 5.48 8.36
CA LEU A 454 16.43 6.73 8.12
C LEU A 454 16.26 7.59 9.40
N SER A 455 16.48 7.02 10.60
CA SER A 455 16.57 7.80 11.85
C SER A 455 17.99 8.28 12.18
N GLY A 456 19.01 7.76 11.48
CA GLY A 456 20.41 8.00 11.79
C GLY A 456 20.93 7.21 13.00
N GLU A 457 20.20 6.16 13.43
CA GLU A 457 20.55 5.36 14.62
C GLU A 457 21.20 4.03 14.25
N LEU A 458 21.23 3.65 12.97
CA LEU A 458 21.78 2.36 12.53
C LEU A 458 23.25 2.18 12.87
N HIS A 459 24.09 3.22 12.70
CA HIS A 459 25.52 3.17 13.02
C HIS A 459 25.77 2.78 14.49
N ASN A 460 24.99 3.36 15.42
CA ASN A 460 25.11 3.12 16.86
C ASN A 460 24.24 1.96 17.37
N SER A 461 23.72 1.13 16.46
CA SER A 461 22.82 0.04 16.81
C SER A 461 23.60 -1.24 17.16
N GLN A 462 23.01 -2.07 18.01
CA GLN A 462 23.54 -3.41 18.33
C GLN A 462 23.72 -4.28 17.08
N ILE A 463 22.97 -4.02 16.01
CA ILE A 463 23.07 -4.77 14.75
C ILE A 463 24.45 -4.58 14.12
N VAL A 464 24.90 -3.33 14.00
CA VAL A 464 26.20 -3.01 13.40
C VAL A 464 27.33 -3.49 14.32
N ASP A 465 27.20 -3.29 15.63
CA ASP A 465 28.16 -3.78 16.61
C ASP A 465 28.30 -5.32 16.56
N ASP A 466 27.19 -6.06 16.48
CA ASP A 466 27.20 -7.52 16.39
C ASP A 466 27.85 -7.99 15.08
N ILE A 467 27.59 -7.31 13.96
CA ILE A 467 28.24 -7.59 12.67
C ILE A 467 29.75 -7.36 12.76
N LEU A 468 30.17 -6.21 13.28
CA LEU A 468 31.59 -5.85 13.44
C LEU A 468 32.32 -6.82 14.38
N ASN A 469 31.70 -7.17 15.51
CA ASN A 469 32.29 -8.10 16.49
C ASN A 469 32.39 -9.53 15.94
N THR A 470 31.38 -10.02 15.23
CA THR A 470 31.44 -11.36 14.63
C THR A 470 32.38 -11.43 13.44
N MET A 471 32.53 -10.35 12.67
CA MET A 471 33.51 -10.25 11.60
C MET A 471 34.94 -10.46 12.09
N LYS A 472 35.29 -9.98 13.30
CA LYS A 472 36.61 -10.25 13.90
C LYS A 472 36.88 -11.73 14.13
N THR A 473 35.85 -12.55 14.32
CA THR A 473 35.96 -13.99 14.61
C THR A 473 35.84 -14.89 13.39
N LEU A 474 35.72 -14.30 12.19
CA LEU A 474 35.41 -15.02 10.96
C LEU A 474 36.61 -15.81 10.41
N ASP A 475 36.33 -16.95 9.81
CA ASP A 475 37.34 -17.75 9.11
C ASP A 475 37.49 -17.34 7.64
N SER A 476 38.54 -17.83 6.97
CA SER A 476 38.87 -17.40 5.60
C SER A 476 37.77 -17.69 4.59
N GLU A 477 37.00 -18.76 4.76
CA GLU A 477 35.84 -19.06 3.89
C GLU A 477 34.71 -18.06 4.13
N GLY A 478 34.43 -17.72 5.39
CA GLY A 478 33.48 -16.68 5.74
C GLY A 478 33.89 -15.32 5.18
N LEU A 479 35.16 -14.92 5.32
CA LEU A 479 35.64 -13.62 4.81
C LEU A 479 35.55 -13.54 3.29
N LYS A 480 35.94 -14.60 2.59
CA LYS A 480 35.77 -14.70 1.14
C LYS A 480 34.31 -14.53 0.73
N GLY A 481 33.39 -15.16 1.48
CA GLY A 481 31.96 -15.03 1.28
C GLY A 481 31.43 -13.62 1.52
N LEU A 482 31.97 -12.88 2.51
CA LEU A 482 31.57 -11.49 2.76
C LEU A 482 32.13 -10.53 1.70
N LEU A 483 33.42 -10.66 1.34
CA LEU A 483 34.07 -9.83 0.32
C LEU A 483 33.38 -9.94 -1.04
N ALA A 484 32.88 -11.12 -1.41
CA ALA A 484 32.12 -11.33 -2.63
C ALA A 484 30.73 -10.66 -2.65
N MET A 485 30.23 -10.23 -1.48
CA MET A 485 28.90 -9.60 -1.33
C MET A 485 28.97 -8.09 -1.08
N VAL A 486 30.18 -7.51 -1.07
CA VAL A 486 30.41 -6.07 -0.95
C VAL A 486 29.91 -5.36 -2.21
N PRO A 487 29.16 -4.24 -2.10
CA PRO A 487 28.70 -3.47 -3.25
C PRO A 487 29.87 -2.92 -4.06
N GLU A 488 29.65 -2.71 -5.36
CA GLU A 488 30.66 -2.21 -6.31
C GLU A 488 31.30 -0.90 -5.82
N THR A 489 30.52 -0.01 -5.22
CA THR A 489 30.98 1.26 -4.63
C THR A 489 32.08 1.09 -3.58
N LEU A 490 31.94 0.08 -2.71
CA LEU A 490 32.92 -0.23 -1.67
C LEU A 490 34.05 -1.14 -2.22
N ALA A 491 33.73 -2.05 -3.13
CA ALA A 491 34.71 -2.92 -3.80
C ALA A 491 35.69 -2.12 -4.68
N ASP A 492 35.22 -1.02 -5.27
CA ASP A 492 36.04 -0.13 -6.09
C ASP A 492 36.97 0.78 -5.30
N SER A 493 36.80 0.85 -3.98
CA SER A 493 37.71 1.61 -3.12
C SER A 493 39.12 1.00 -3.19
N PRO A 494 40.17 1.83 -3.28
CA PRO A 494 41.54 1.35 -3.43
C PRO A 494 41.96 0.47 -2.25
N GLN A 495 41.44 0.77 -1.05
CA GLN A 495 41.70 0.03 0.19
C GLN A 495 41.13 -1.40 0.12
N VAL A 496 39.90 -1.57 -0.37
CA VAL A 496 39.28 -2.91 -0.46
C VAL A 496 39.91 -3.75 -1.57
N ARG A 497 40.31 -3.15 -2.70
CA ARG A 497 41.05 -3.88 -3.75
C ARG A 497 42.40 -4.38 -3.25
N GLU A 498 43.12 -3.57 -2.49
CA GLU A 498 44.40 -3.97 -1.89
C GLU A 498 44.19 -5.13 -0.88
N ILE A 499 43.17 -5.02 -0.02
CA ILE A 499 42.79 -6.09 0.92
C ILE A 499 42.41 -7.37 0.18
N GLN A 500 41.65 -7.29 -0.91
CA GLN A 500 41.28 -8.45 -1.73
C GLN A 500 42.52 -9.09 -2.38
N GLY A 501 43.42 -8.29 -2.95
CA GLY A 501 44.67 -8.79 -3.55
C GLY A 501 45.59 -9.45 -2.54
N ASP A 502 45.78 -8.85 -1.36
CA ASP A 502 46.57 -9.42 -0.27
C ASP A 502 45.95 -10.72 0.26
N PHE A 503 44.61 -10.77 0.34
CA PHE A 503 43.87 -11.95 0.77
C PHE A 503 43.98 -13.10 -0.24
N GLU A 504 43.85 -12.81 -1.53
CA GLU A 504 44.02 -13.79 -2.61
C GLU A 504 45.46 -14.31 -2.66
N ALA A 505 46.47 -13.44 -2.57
CA ALA A 505 47.87 -13.83 -2.49
C ALA A 505 48.16 -14.74 -1.29
N LEU A 506 47.51 -14.48 -0.15
CA LEU A 506 47.64 -15.30 1.05
C LEU A 506 46.96 -16.67 0.91
N LEU A 507 45.83 -16.76 0.20
CA LEU A 507 45.19 -18.04 -0.15
C LEU A 507 46.01 -18.85 -1.15
N GLU A 508 46.62 -18.20 -2.15
CA GLU A 508 47.50 -18.84 -3.13
C GLU A 508 48.81 -19.34 -2.51
N ALA A 509 49.35 -18.63 -1.52
CA ALA A 509 50.54 -19.05 -0.77
C ALA A 509 50.31 -20.31 0.09
N TYR A 510 49.05 -20.59 0.47
CA TYR A 510 48.69 -21.70 1.37
C TYR A 510 47.47 -22.52 0.87
N PRO A 511 47.57 -23.19 -0.29
CA PRO A 511 46.42 -23.83 -0.96
C PRO A 511 45.84 -25.06 -0.23
N ASN A 512 46.57 -25.63 0.74
CA ASN A 512 46.19 -26.84 1.49
C ASN A 512 45.92 -26.58 2.99
N ALA A 513 45.77 -25.32 3.40
CA ALA A 513 45.48 -24.99 4.79
C ALA A 513 44.00 -25.25 5.13
N ARG A 514 43.74 -25.77 6.34
CA ARG A 514 42.40 -25.63 6.96
C ARG A 514 42.00 -24.15 6.95
N PRO A 515 40.70 -23.80 6.93
CA PRO A 515 40.26 -22.40 6.89
C PRO A 515 41.01 -21.59 7.96
N LEU A 516 41.68 -20.54 7.51
CA LEU A 516 42.51 -19.68 8.35
C LEU A 516 41.60 -18.97 9.35
N ARG A 517 42.09 -18.77 10.57
CA ARG A 517 41.30 -18.27 11.69
C ARG A 517 42.03 -17.12 12.34
N SER A 518 41.25 -16.13 12.78
CA SER A 518 41.77 -14.94 13.41
C SER A 518 42.27 -15.19 14.84
N GLU A 519 42.97 -14.20 15.39
CA GLU A 519 43.35 -14.17 16.81
C GLU A 519 42.15 -14.18 17.77
N TYR A 520 40.98 -13.73 17.30
CA TYR A 520 39.79 -13.53 18.12
C TYR A 520 38.90 -14.78 18.21
N ASP A 521 39.19 -15.85 17.45
CA ASP A 521 38.45 -17.12 17.55
C ASP A 521 38.63 -17.75 18.95
N SER A 522 37.51 -18.07 19.58
CA SER A 522 37.41 -18.80 20.86
C SER A 522 38.30 -20.06 20.92
N ARG A 523 38.50 -20.75 19.79
CA ARG A 523 39.32 -21.97 19.71
C ARG A 523 40.84 -21.71 19.82
N ASN A 524 41.27 -20.47 19.63
CA ASN A 524 42.64 -20.02 19.81
C ASN A 524 42.89 -19.43 21.22
N SER A 525 41.86 -19.41 22.09
CA SER A 525 41.97 -18.95 23.48
C SER A 525 42.16 -20.13 24.44
N VAL A 526 43.23 -20.12 25.25
CA VAL A 526 43.46 -21.16 26.27
C VAL A 526 42.98 -20.62 27.62
N ALA A 527 41.93 -21.24 28.17
CA ALA A 527 41.41 -20.94 29.49
C ALA A 527 42.36 -21.46 30.59
N LYS A 528 43.00 -20.57 31.34
CA LYS A 528 43.69 -20.89 32.59
C LYS A 528 42.75 -20.61 33.77
N ALA A 529 42.34 -21.66 34.48
CA ALA A 529 41.63 -21.50 35.75
C ALA A 529 42.65 -21.22 36.86
N THR A 530 42.57 -20.03 37.47
CA THR A 530 43.39 -19.67 38.63
C THR A 530 42.46 -19.56 39.84
N ILE A 531 42.77 -20.27 40.92
CA ILE A 531 41.96 -20.23 42.14
C ILE A 531 42.51 -19.11 43.02
N VAL A 532 41.74 -18.04 43.18
CA VAL A 532 42.07 -16.93 44.09
C VAL A 532 40.93 -16.82 45.10
N GLN A 533 41.25 -17.01 46.39
CA GLN A 533 40.31 -16.91 47.52
C GLN A 533 38.98 -17.67 47.30
N GLN A 534 39.05 -18.98 47.04
CA GLN A 534 37.90 -19.88 46.88
C GLN A 534 36.92 -19.56 45.72
N ARG A 535 37.22 -18.59 44.85
CA ARG A 535 36.52 -18.39 43.58
C ARG A 535 37.45 -18.79 42.42
N VAL A 536 36.92 -19.60 41.51
CA VAL A 536 37.63 -19.97 40.26
C VAL A 536 37.54 -18.78 39.31
N GLN A 537 38.64 -18.07 39.09
CA GLN A 537 38.75 -17.06 38.02
C GLN A 537 39.37 -17.72 36.79
N VAL A 538 38.59 -17.84 35.72
CA VAL A 538 39.09 -18.33 34.43
C VAL A 538 39.63 -17.13 33.64
N THR A 539 40.95 -17.02 33.53
CA THR A 539 41.62 -16.02 32.69
C THR A 539 41.99 -16.67 31.35
N LYS A 540 41.58 -16.04 30.24
CA LYS A 540 41.94 -16.50 28.89
C LYS A 540 43.34 -15.99 28.53
N SER A 541 44.28 -16.89 28.24
CA SER A 541 45.63 -16.55 27.79
C SER A 541 45.82 -16.89 26.30
N LYS A 542 46.48 -15.99 25.54
CA LYS A 542 46.71 -16.13 24.08
C LYS A 542 47.71 -17.26 23.78
N SER A 543 47.39 -18.18 22.86
CA SER A 543 48.33 -19.20 22.37
C SER A 543 49.32 -18.63 21.34
N LYS A 544 50.53 -19.19 21.22
CA LYS A 544 51.47 -18.86 20.12
C LYS A 544 50.83 -19.27 18.79
N GLN A 545 50.47 -18.29 17.96
CA GLN A 545 49.77 -18.51 16.70
C GLN A 545 50.74 -18.80 15.54
N PRO A 546 50.33 -19.62 14.55
CA PRO A 546 51.10 -19.80 13.32
C PRO A 546 51.13 -18.49 12.50
N LYS A 547 52.21 -18.27 11.75
CA LYS A 547 52.43 -17.02 10.99
C LYS A 547 51.28 -16.68 10.04
N GLN A 548 50.67 -17.69 9.41
CA GLN A 548 49.55 -17.51 8.48
C GLN A 548 48.31 -16.87 9.16
N ASN A 549 48.04 -17.22 10.42
CA ASN A 549 46.89 -16.68 11.15
C ASN A 549 47.12 -15.23 11.59
N VAL A 550 48.38 -14.83 11.81
CA VAL A 550 48.74 -13.45 12.15
C VAL A 550 48.57 -12.55 10.93
N GLU A 551 49.07 -12.97 9.77
CA GLU A 551 48.88 -12.24 8.49
C GLU A 551 47.39 -12.15 8.13
N TYR A 552 46.63 -13.25 8.29
CA TYR A 552 45.18 -13.24 8.11
C TYR A 552 44.45 -12.30 9.08
N THR A 553 44.87 -12.23 10.35
CA THR A 553 44.28 -11.30 11.34
C THR A 553 44.53 -9.85 10.95
N GLN A 554 45.70 -9.51 10.40
CA GLN A 554 46.00 -8.16 9.93
C GLN A 554 45.09 -7.75 8.75
N ILE A 555 44.85 -8.66 7.81
CA ILE A 555 43.92 -8.43 6.68
C ILE A 555 42.50 -8.22 7.21
N LEU A 556 42.07 -9.04 8.18
CA LEU A 556 40.76 -8.90 8.82
C LEU A 556 40.61 -7.57 9.56
N ASP A 557 41.61 -7.15 10.34
CA ASP A 557 41.58 -5.90 11.09
C ASP A 557 41.55 -4.68 10.15
N ARG A 558 42.27 -4.75 9.03
CA ARG A 558 42.19 -3.73 7.96
C ARG A 558 40.77 -3.65 7.39
N PHE A 559 40.19 -4.80 7.02
CA PHE A 559 38.83 -4.84 6.47
C PHE A 559 37.78 -4.35 7.48
N HIS A 560 37.88 -4.77 8.74
CA HIS A 560 37.04 -4.29 9.83
C HIS A 560 37.10 -2.76 9.95
N THR A 561 38.32 -2.20 9.96
CA THR A 561 38.51 -0.75 10.09
C THR A 561 37.94 0.01 8.89
N THR A 562 38.17 -0.48 7.66
CA THR A 562 37.61 0.10 6.45
C THR A 562 36.08 0.10 6.48
N LEU A 563 35.48 -0.97 6.99
CA LEU A 563 34.02 -1.12 7.06
C LEU A 563 33.41 -0.25 8.16
N GLU A 564 34.08 -0.13 9.31
CA GLU A 564 33.70 0.79 10.38
C GLU A 564 33.69 2.26 9.89
N VAL A 565 34.75 2.66 9.17
CA VAL A 565 34.82 3.99 8.53
C VAL A 565 33.71 4.16 7.50
N TYR A 566 33.51 3.17 6.62
CA TYR A 566 32.44 3.21 5.63
C TYR A 566 31.06 3.41 6.27
N PHE A 567 30.73 2.67 7.33
CA PHE A 567 29.46 2.86 8.02
C PHE A 567 29.36 4.22 8.72
N ALA A 568 30.44 4.72 9.32
CA ALA A 568 30.45 6.04 9.94
C ALA A 568 30.23 7.18 8.93
N GLU A 569 30.81 7.07 7.73
CA GLU A 569 30.68 8.08 6.66
C GLU A 569 29.35 7.98 5.91
N THR A 570 28.79 6.78 5.76
CA THR A 570 27.58 6.55 4.95
C THR A 570 26.29 6.59 5.75
N LEU A 571 26.25 6.04 6.98
CA LEU A 571 25.04 5.95 7.80
C LEU A 571 24.80 7.22 8.61
N VAL A 572 24.69 8.34 7.89
CA VAL A 572 24.35 9.66 8.44
C VAL A 572 22.84 9.84 8.44
N ARG A 573 22.32 10.72 9.30
CA ARG A 573 20.91 11.08 9.33
C ARG A 573 20.53 11.84 8.04
N PRO A 574 19.58 11.35 7.22
CA PRO A 574 19.16 12.02 5.98
C PRO A 574 18.62 13.44 6.16
N GLN A 575 18.00 13.73 7.31
CA GLN A 575 17.40 15.03 7.61
C GLN A 575 18.45 16.13 7.87
N ASP A 576 19.73 15.76 8.04
CA ASP A 576 20.82 16.72 8.21
C ASP A 576 21.34 17.22 6.84
N SER A 577 20.96 16.56 5.73
CA SER A 577 21.35 16.97 4.37
C SER A 577 20.51 18.16 3.87
N TYR A 578 21.14 19.12 3.18
CA TYR A 578 20.43 20.23 2.57
C TYR A 578 19.42 19.76 1.49
N LEU A 579 18.22 20.35 1.47
CA LEU A 579 17.11 20.04 0.54
C LEU A 579 16.53 18.63 0.67
N TYR A 580 16.70 17.97 1.81
CA TYR A 580 16.09 16.66 2.04
C TYR A 580 14.57 16.68 1.86
N GLU A 581 13.88 17.80 2.14
CA GLU A 581 12.43 17.94 1.98
C GLU A 581 11.95 17.79 0.53
N VAL A 582 12.87 17.87 -0.45
CA VAL A 582 12.57 17.68 -1.87
C VAL A 582 12.64 16.20 -2.24
N PHE A 583 13.69 15.47 -1.84
CA PHE A 583 13.89 14.08 -2.25
C PHE A 583 13.48 13.03 -1.21
N LEU A 584 13.18 13.44 0.01
CA LEU A 584 12.74 12.58 1.10
C LEU A 584 11.38 13.04 1.62
N LEU A 585 10.39 12.16 1.56
CA LEU A 585 9.09 12.43 2.17
C LEU A 585 8.99 11.77 3.55
N ASP A 586 9.01 12.57 4.62
CA ASP A 586 8.88 12.09 6.01
C ASP A 586 7.64 12.66 6.73
N MET A 587 6.63 13.09 5.98
CA MET A 587 5.41 13.67 6.54
C MET A 587 4.42 12.60 6.96
N ARG A 588 4.28 12.37 8.27
CA ARG A 588 3.30 11.41 8.83
C ARG A 588 1.85 11.80 8.54
N ASN A 589 1.54 13.09 8.63
CA ASN A 589 0.22 13.66 8.35
C ASN A 589 0.29 14.46 7.04
N PRO A 590 -0.70 14.34 6.14
CA PRO A 590 -2.03 13.73 6.31
C PRO A 590 -2.11 12.23 5.95
N LEU A 591 -1.00 11.55 5.64
CA LEU A 591 -0.99 10.15 5.19
C LEU A 591 -1.67 9.21 6.20
N LYS A 592 -1.36 9.33 7.49
CA LYS A 592 -1.97 8.48 8.52
C LYS A 592 -3.50 8.59 8.55
N ASP A 593 -4.02 9.82 8.51
CA ASP A 593 -5.45 10.11 8.63
C ASP A 593 -6.23 9.71 7.38
N THR A 594 -5.61 9.82 6.21
CA THR A 594 -6.21 9.45 4.92
C THR A 594 -6.26 7.93 4.74
N LEU A 595 -5.22 7.22 5.18
CA LEU A 595 -5.12 5.77 5.01
C LEU A 595 -5.81 4.98 6.13
N ALA A 596 -5.87 5.51 7.37
CA ALA A 596 -6.61 4.90 8.48
C ALA A 596 -7.48 5.98 9.11
N PRO A 597 -8.59 6.34 8.43
CA PRO A 597 -9.51 7.28 8.99
C PRO A 597 -10.05 6.72 10.30
N ARG A 598 -10.09 7.57 11.32
CA ARG A 598 -10.71 7.27 12.61
C ARG A 598 -12.02 8.06 12.73
N PRO A 599 -13.06 7.72 11.93
CA PRO A 599 -14.28 8.52 11.86
C PRO A 599 -14.99 8.58 13.21
N ARG A 600 -14.99 7.47 13.97
CA ARG A 600 -15.54 7.43 15.33
C ARG A 600 -14.83 8.43 16.24
N PHE A 601 -13.49 8.40 16.30
CA PHE A 601 -12.70 9.34 17.11
C PHE A 601 -12.99 10.80 16.72
N ALA A 602 -13.06 11.09 15.41
CA ALA A 602 -13.35 12.43 14.93
C ALA A 602 -14.77 12.91 15.32
N ILE A 603 -15.78 12.04 15.22
CA ILE A 603 -17.15 12.34 15.65
C ILE A 603 -17.22 12.54 17.16
N GLU A 604 -16.63 11.63 17.96
CA GLU A 604 -16.62 11.74 19.41
C GLU A 604 -15.87 13.01 19.86
N ARG A 605 -14.74 13.35 19.22
CA ARG A 605 -14.01 14.59 19.52
C ARG A 605 -14.79 15.84 19.14
N ALA A 606 -15.46 15.84 17.99
CA ALA A 606 -16.29 16.98 17.56
C ALA A 606 -17.51 17.19 18.48
N LEU A 607 -18.09 16.13 19.01
CA LEU A 607 -19.22 16.22 19.95
C LEU A 607 -18.79 16.53 21.39
N SER A 608 -17.64 16.01 21.83
CA SER A 608 -17.08 16.31 23.15
C SER A 608 -16.45 17.70 23.22
N SER A 609 -15.73 18.12 22.18
CA SER A 609 -14.98 19.38 22.12
C SER A 609 -15.21 20.11 20.78
N PRO A 610 -16.41 20.67 20.54
CA PRO A 610 -16.77 21.29 19.26
C PRO A 610 -15.89 22.49 18.88
N PHE A 611 -15.34 23.19 19.86
CA PHE A 611 -14.46 24.36 19.64
C PHE A 611 -13.06 24.01 19.12
N ASP A 612 -12.68 22.73 19.09
CA ASP A 612 -11.48 22.30 18.36
C ASP A 612 -11.64 22.50 16.84
N TYR A 613 -12.89 22.49 16.34
CA TYR A 613 -13.23 22.64 14.92
C TYR A 613 -13.87 23.99 14.61
N LEU A 614 -14.64 24.54 15.55
CA LEU A 614 -15.29 25.83 15.43
C LEU A 614 -14.36 26.91 15.98
N MET A 615 -13.87 27.81 15.13
CA MET A 615 -13.12 29.00 15.57
C MET A 615 -14.04 29.91 16.41
N SER A 616 -14.08 29.70 17.73
CA SER A 616 -14.86 30.52 18.67
C SER A 616 -13.98 31.56 19.35
N MET A 617 -14.50 32.79 19.47
CA MET A 617 -13.88 33.94 20.13
C MET A 617 -13.92 33.88 21.68
N SER A 618 -14.33 32.77 22.29
CA SER A 618 -14.50 32.67 23.74
C SER A 618 -13.21 32.22 24.44
N ASN A 619 -12.53 33.17 25.09
CA ASN A 619 -11.29 33.02 25.88
C ASN A 619 -11.40 32.16 27.16
N THR A 620 -12.34 31.22 27.26
CA THR A 620 -12.48 30.37 28.46
C THR A 620 -12.04 28.94 28.16
N PRO A 621 -10.80 28.55 28.54
CA PRO A 621 -10.37 27.16 28.47
C PRO A 621 -11.05 26.40 29.60
N GLY A 622 -12.11 25.67 29.27
CA GLY A 622 -12.77 24.80 30.23
C GLY A 622 -13.87 23.98 29.59
N ASN A 623 -13.85 22.67 29.86
CA ASN A 623 -14.87 21.65 29.57
C ASN A 623 -16.25 21.94 30.22
N ARG A 624 -16.62 23.19 30.47
CA ARG A 624 -17.92 23.53 31.02
C ARG A 624 -18.95 23.55 29.90
N LEU A 625 -19.97 22.71 30.02
CA LEU A 625 -21.21 22.77 29.26
C LEU A 625 -21.66 24.23 29.18
N SER A 626 -21.84 24.74 27.97
CA SER A 626 -22.32 26.11 27.73
C SER A 626 -23.34 26.09 26.60
N ALA A 627 -24.37 26.91 26.72
CA ALA A 627 -25.38 27.14 25.69
C ALA A 627 -24.80 27.72 24.39
N LYS A 628 -23.53 28.15 24.38
CA LYS A 628 -22.80 28.57 23.18
C LYS A 628 -22.31 27.40 22.32
N GLN A 629 -22.36 26.16 22.82
CA GLN A 629 -22.05 24.96 22.06
C GLN A 629 -23.21 24.57 21.15
N PRO A 630 -22.95 23.83 20.05
CA PRO A 630 -24.01 23.22 19.27
C PRO A 630 -24.92 22.31 20.12
N ALA A 631 -26.23 22.37 19.93
CA ALA A 631 -27.22 21.59 20.68
C ALA A 631 -26.91 20.08 20.71
N THR A 632 -26.42 19.53 19.61
CA THR A 632 -26.07 18.11 19.49
C THR A 632 -24.86 17.72 20.34
N ALA A 633 -23.90 18.63 20.53
CA ALA A 633 -22.74 18.43 21.40
C ALA A 633 -23.15 18.46 22.89
N ILE A 634 -24.01 19.42 23.28
CA ILE A 634 -24.56 19.51 24.64
C ILE A 634 -25.31 18.22 24.99
N LEU A 635 -26.21 17.77 24.11
CA LEU A 635 -26.97 16.54 24.32
C LEU A 635 -26.06 15.31 24.39
N TYR A 636 -24.99 15.28 23.59
CA TYR A 636 -24.01 14.19 23.63
C TYR A 636 -23.21 14.15 24.95
N GLN A 637 -22.80 15.29 25.49
CA GLN A 637 -22.09 15.36 26.77
C GLN A 637 -22.98 14.92 27.94
N LEU A 638 -24.24 15.39 27.99
CA LEU A 638 -25.23 14.93 28.95
C LEU A 638 -25.54 13.44 28.78
N TYR A 639 -25.59 12.98 27.53
CA TYR A 639 -25.67 11.57 27.21
C TYR A 639 -24.49 10.81 27.82
N LEU A 640 -23.24 11.26 27.70
CA LEU A 640 -22.08 10.54 28.27
C LEU A 640 -22.19 10.36 29.79
N GLU A 641 -22.66 11.37 30.52
CA GLU A 641 -22.83 11.34 31.98
C GLU A 641 -23.95 10.40 32.45
N SER A 642 -24.90 10.06 31.58
CA SER A 642 -26.06 9.24 31.92
C SER A 642 -25.78 7.72 31.96
N GLY A 643 -26.71 6.92 32.48
CA GLY A 643 -26.60 5.45 32.50
C GLY A 643 -26.83 4.78 31.13
N ALA A 644 -26.75 3.45 31.06
CA ALA A 644 -26.96 2.69 29.82
C ALA A 644 -28.37 2.82 29.20
N ILE A 645 -29.37 3.11 30.04
CA ILE A 645 -30.74 3.39 29.65
C ILE A 645 -31.13 4.70 30.33
N VAL A 646 -31.55 5.69 29.55
CA VAL A 646 -31.83 7.06 29.99
C VAL A 646 -33.29 7.36 29.77
N ASN A 647 -33.96 7.92 30.77
CA ASN A 647 -35.31 8.46 30.61
C ASN A 647 -35.25 9.73 29.75
N ALA A 648 -36.07 9.80 28.69
CA ALA A 648 -36.06 10.94 27.77
C ALA A 648 -36.44 12.26 28.46
N HIS A 649 -37.33 12.20 29.47
CA HIS A 649 -37.74 13.38 30.23
C HIS A 649 -36.61 13.95 31.09
N ASP A 650 -35.83 13.08 31.74
CA ASP A 650 -34.71 13.50 32.57
C ASP A 650 -33.59 14.11 31.71
N LEU A 651 -33.35 13.54 30.53
CA LEU A 651 -32.40 14.07 29.56
C LEU A 651 -32.84 15.43 28.98
N TRP A 652 -34.14 15.59 28.70
CA TRP A 652 -34.72 16.89 28.31
C TRP A 652 -34.53 17.94 29.41
N SER A 653 -34.82 17.57 30.66
CA SER A 653 -34.74 18.49 31.80
C SER A 653 -33.30 18.94 32.03
N ALA A 654 -32.33 18.03 31.95
CA ALA A 654 -30.91 18.34 32.01
C ALA A 654 -30.45 19.22 30.85
N PHE A 655 -30.95 18.96 29.62
CA PHE A 655 -30.65 19.77 28.45
C PHE A 655 -31.17 21.20 28.60
N TYR A 656 -32.41 21.37 29.04
CA TYR A 656 -33.03 22.67 29.25
C TYR A 656 -32.28 23.51 30.31
N ALA A 657 -31.84 22.87 31.41
CA ALA A 657 -31.11 23.53 32.49
C ALA A 657 -29.80 24.22 32.02
N VAL A 658 -29.12 23.67 31.00
CA VAL A 658 -27.89 24.27 30.42
C VAL A 658 -28.18 25.60 29.72
N PHE A 659 -29.35 25.73 29.08
CA PHE A 659 -29.76 26.98 28.43
C PHE A 659 -30.29 28.01 29.42
N GLU A 660 -30.99 27.55 30.47
CA GLU A 660 -31.47 28.41 31.56
C GLU A 660 -30.32 29.07 32.33
N SER A 661 -29.22 28.34 32.57
CA SER A 661 -28.05 28.88 33.30
C SER A 661 -27.30 29.98 32.54
N ASP A 662 -27.28 29.93 31.20
CA ASP A 662 -26.50 30.84 30.36
C ASP A 662 -27.31 32.03 29.81
N GLN A 663 -28.64 31.89 29.65
CA GLN A 663 -29.51 32.91 29.06
C GLN A 663 -30.64 33.31 30.04
N LYS A 664 -30.27 34.02 31.12
CA LYS A 664 -31.19 34.52 32.14
C LYS A 664 -32.37 35.29 31.49
N ASP A 665 -33.58 34.72 31.63
CA ASP A 665 -34.92 35.28 31.37
C ASP A 665 -35.38 35.56 29.91
N LYS A 666 -34.77 34.96 28.87
CA LYS A 666 -35.29 35.06 27.47
C LYS A 666 -35.23 33.75 26.65
N CYS A 667 -35.44 32.60 27.29
CA CYS A 667 -35.46 31.32 26.58
C CYS A 667 -36.90 30.91 26.21
N ASP A 668 -37.19 30.78 24.91
CA ASP A 668 -38.43 30.16 24.44
C ASP A 668 -38.30 28.63 24.54
N GLU A 669 -39.06 28.04 25.48
CA GLU A 669 -39.08 26.59 25.73
C GLU A 669 -39.37 25.79 24.45
N ARG A 670 -40.23 26.30 23.56
CA ARG A 670 -40.58 25.60 22.31
C ARG A 670 -39.41 25.51 21.36
N VAL A 671 -38.58 26.57 21.30
CA VAL A 671 -37.37 26.60 20.47
C VAL A 671 -36.34 25.62 21.01
N ILE A 672 -36.13 25.60 22.33
CA ILE A 672 -35.19 24.65 22.96
C ILE A 672 -35.66 23.21 22.78
N MET A 673 -36.97 22.96 22.89
CA MET A 673 -37.58 21.65 22.65
C MET A 673 -37.36 21.19 21.21
N ALA A 674 -37.51 22.09 20.23
CA ALA A 674 -37.20 21.78 18.83
C ALA A 674 -35.70 21.45 18.63
N LEU A 675 -34.80 22.19 19.29
CA LEU A 675 -33.36 21.91 19.26
C LEU A 675 -33.03 20.55 19.89
N PHE A 676 -33.69 20.19 20.99
CA PHE A 676 -33.54 18.88 21.63
C PHE A 676 -34.00 17.75 20.71
N TYR A 677 -35.18 17.85 20.10
CA TYR A 677 -35.66 16.84 19.16
C TYR A 677 -34.75 16.69 17.94
N ARG A 678 -34.25 17.82 17.42
CA ARG A 678 -33.28 17.81 16.32
C ARG A 678 -31.99 17.10 16.74
N ALA A 679 -31.38 17.51 17.86
CA ALA A 679 -30.17 16.91 18.40
C ALA A 679 -30.34 15.40 18.64
N LEU A 680 -31.48 14.98 19.21
CA LEU A 680 -31.79 13.58 19.42
C LEU A 680 -31.92 12.80 18.09
N SER A 681 -32.52 13.42 17.07
CA SER A 681 -32.60 12.82 15.73
C SER A 681 -31.23 12.67 15.07
N GLU A 682 -30.34 13.65 15.25
CA GLU A 682 -28.97 13.64 14.73
C GLU A 682 -28.16 12.54 15.44
N LEU A 683 -28.24 12.42 16.77
CA LEU A 683 -27.59 11.35 17.53
C LEU A 683 -28.12 9.95 17.16
N LYS A 684 -29.41 9.85 16.82
CA LYS A 684 -30.02 8.62 16.31
C LYS A 684 -29.51 8.29 14.90
N ALA A 685 -29.38 9.28 14.02
CA ALA A 685 -28.84 9.12 12.67
C ALA A 685 -27.36 8.69 12.69
N LEU A 686 -26.57 9.22 13.64
CA LEU A 686 -25.19 8.81 13.89
C LEU A 686 -25.07 7.41 14.52
N GLY A 687 -26.19 6.84 14.99
CA GLY A 687 -26.21 5.51 15.63
C GLY A 687 -25.71 5.49 17.08
N VAL A 688 -25.59 6.66 17.73
CA VAL A 688 -25.22 6.79 19.16
C VAL A 688 -26.40 6.39 20.06
N VAL A 689 -27.62 6.61 19.57
CA VAL A 689 -28.86 6.41 20.32
C VAL A 689 -29.77 5.42 19.60
N LYS A 690 -30.39 4.49 20.34
CA LYS A 690 -31.49 3.63 19.86
C LYS A 690 -32.70 3.73 20.79
N ASN A 691 -33.89 3.56 20.23
CA ASN A 691 -35.10 3.44 21.03
C ASN A 691 -35.04 2.17 21.88
N SER A 692 -35.29 2.28 23.18
CA SER A 692 -35.35 1.12 24.06
C SER A 692 -36.62 0.31 23.76
N ARG A 693 -36.47 -1.00 23.54
CA ARG A 693 -37.61 -1.94 23.54
C ARG A 693 -37.96 -2.44 24.95
N LYS A 694 -37.10 -2.15 25.95
CA LYS A 694 -37.24 -2.66 27.33
C LYS A 694 -38.10 -1.76 28.22
N LYS A 695 -38.08 -0.44 27.98
CA LYS A 695 -38.84 0.56 28.74
C LYS A 695 -39.40 1.62 27.79
N VAL A 696 -40.65 1.99 27.99
CA VAL A 696 -41.34 3.08 27.26
C VAL A 696 -40.68 4.41 27.65
N ASP A 697 -40.57 5.35 26.70
CA ASP A 697 -39.96 6.68 26.88
C ASP A 697 -38.49 6.69 27.33
N HIS A 698 -37.78 5.58 27.09
CA HIS A 698 -36.36 5.48 27.36
C HIS A 698 -35.52 5.36 26.09
N ILE A 699 -34.37 6.00 26.16
CA ILE A 699 -33.31 5.96 25.17
C ILE A 699 -32.26 4.96 25.64
N ALA A 700 -31.85 4.05 24.76
CA ALA A 700 -30.77 3.11 25.01
C ALA A 700 -29.47 3.62 24.37
N LYS A 701 -28.40 3.64 25.17
CA LYS A 701 -27.04 3.90 24.69
C LYS A 701 -26.60 2.78 23.75
N THR A 702 -26.01 3.13 22.61
CA THR A 702 -25.25 2.15 21.82
C THR A 702 -23.81 2.07 22.34
N SER A 703 -22.97 1.19 21.79
CA SER A 703 -21.60 0.89 22.26
C SER A 703 -20.58 2.04 22.18
N TRP A 704 -21.05 3.28 22.04
CA TRP A 704 -20.26 4.50 22.10
C TRP A 704 -20.09 4.89 23.57
N ALA A 705 -18.93 4.54 24.14
CA ALA A 705 -18.61 4.73 25.55
C ALA A 705 -17.91 6.06 25.87
N GLY A 706 -17.80 6.96 24.90
CA GLY A 706 -16.95 8.16 25.00
C GLY A 706 -15.48 7.84 24.66
N LEU A 707 -14.68 8.91 24.57
CA LEU A 707 -13.23 8.86 24.35
C LEU A 707 -12.45 8.60 25.64
#